data_AF-A0A3L7PQ25-F1
#
_entry.id   AF-A0A3L7PQ25-F1
#
_cell.length_a   1.000
_cell.length_b   1.000
_cell.length_c   1.000
_cell.angle_alpha   90.00
_cell.angle_beta   90.00
_cell.angle_gamma   90.00
#
_symmetry.space_group_name_H-M   'P 1'
#
loop_
_entity.id
_entity.type
_entity.pdbx_description
1 polymer ?
#
loop_
_entity_poly.entity_id
_entity_poly.type
_entity_poly.pdbx_seq_one_letter_code
_entity_poly.pdbx_strand_id
1 'polypeptide(L)'
;MRLHTRPQTILAITSALALTGAAAAQNWVNFSNQTSTRLVAAASLIGADNLEKDFAWGDLDRDGDIDLVCVRKFPGSIQGGARNLLLMNEGGILTDRTAEYGQASDISGYAGLLDPTNDRDVEVVDINNDGWLDILTATTMSDNVNSVLGQPRAYINLGNDASGHWLGFRFEVDRIPTLFARGGAAANPRFCDMAVADYNGDGYVDIFYTDYDTPETSGTLCYDLNGDGDTLDAGECQQSPAENPANDYDNKLLLNLGAANPGVFYDATTTVLSAAQINSGFGNMAVAGDFNGDGRQDIVRINTLTSGQAVSVYTKNATGSGFALKDIATGQPYHGDKADLNGDGRLDLVIVDDGQDKYLINTGNDATGQPNFTSYTIADSLSEFGNSTQVGDLDKDGRPDAIITDVDADLGPFCPETTGAAHQRRTHIYRNIYSGSPSGILHELTPLVISAAELDWWTDVAIFDINGDTWPDLVAGTCTGLVVYMNVPPMNITFAYPDGLPTTAAPGVAKSFRVQEAVAGGTVIADSTRLMWSVDGGAFQSAVLPSVGTNLFQATLPAFQCGQSVRYYVSATIDSGLTFSDPATAPVQANALSVESGNTTPYSNDMETSTADWTVLNEDGLTTGGWEVATPIGTTSGIYAAAPATDASPVGTKAWVTQNGLTGGASATADVDTGTTRLLSPVFDLSTAINATVYYSRWYFCSDAPPAGATPAEVDKLFVEVSADGGTTWARVETVSTYPNPNAWSRMSFSLRSIVPTLTSTMRFRFSISDIGENSTTEAGIDDFSISAVTCVNPCVGDLDSNNVVNGADLGMLLAAWGSAGIGDLDRNGNTNGADLGILLSAWGQCP
;
A
#
# COMPACT_ATOMS: atom_id res chain seq x y z
N MET A 1 -4.70 19.88 22.39
CA MET A 1 -3.25 19.74 22.67
C MET A 1 -2.87 18.25 22.62
N ARG A 2 -2.36 17.73 21.48
CA ARG A 2 -1.85 16.35 21.35
C ARG A 2 -0.36 16.39 20.98
N LEU A 3 0.49 15.84 21.85
CA LEU A 3 1.95 15.80 21.68
C LEU A 3 2.34 14.88 20.51
N HIS A 4 3.05 15.42 19.52
CA HIS A 4 3.69 14.67 18.44
C HIS A 4 5.12 14.25 18.85
N THR A 5 5.41 12.94 18.79
CA THR A 5 6.79 12.43 18.79
C THR A 5 7.15 11.88 17.42
N ARG A 6 8.10 12.54 16.75
CA ARG A 6 8.71 12.16 15.46
C ARG A 6 9.64 10.95 15.61
N PRO A 7 9.74 10.06 14.60
CA PRO A 7 10.96 9.32 14.32
C PRO A 7 11.58 9.72 12.96
N GLN A 8 12.91 9.61 12.89
CA GLN A 8 13.76 10.03 11.79
C GLN A 8 13.77 9.01 10.63
N THR A 9 13.79 9.54 9.42
CA THR A 9 13.83 8.83 8.12
C THR A 9 15.22 8.24 7.83
N ILE A 10 15.27 6.97 7.41
CA ILE A 10 16.41 6.39 6.68
C ILE A 10 15.92 6.02 5.28
N LEU A 11 16.56 6.59 4.27
CA LEU A 11 16.26 6.46 2.85
C LEU A 11 16.85 5.15 2.30
N ALA A 12 16.02 4.24 1.78
CA ALA A 12 16.46 3.10 0.98
C ALA A 12 15.67 3.07 -0.33
N ILE A 13 16.36 3.27 -1.45
CA ILE A 13 15.80 3.24 -2.81
C ILE A 13 15.92 1.80 -3.32
N THR A 14 14.79 1.13 -3.57
CA THR A 14 14.75 -0.08 -4.38
C THR A 14 13.56 -0.03 -5.33
N SER A 15 13.87 0.11 -6.62
CA SER A 15 12.95 -0.02 -7.74
C SER A 15 12.55 -1.49 -7.93
N ALA A 16 11.26 -1.81 -7.81
CA ALA A 16 10.71 -3.12 -8.16
C ALA A 16 9.72 -2.97 -9.33
N LEU A 17 10.04 -3.61 -10.46
CA LEU A 17 9.09 -3.82 -11.56
C LEU A 17 7.98 -4.77 -11.07
N ALA A 18 6.73 -4.33 -11.20
CA ALA A 18 5.56 -5.15 -10.95
C ALA A 18 5.32 -6.13 -12.11
N LEU A 19 5.17 -7.41 -11.78
CA LEU A 19 4.49 -8.39 -12.64
C LEU A 19 3.50 -9.19 -11.79
N THR A 20 2.26 -9.16 -12.28
CA THR A 20 1.01 -9.60 -11.68
C THR A 20 0.90 -11.12 -11.58
N GLY A 21 0.66 -11.62 -10.36
CA GLY A 21 0.13 -12.96 -10.08
C GLY A 21 -1.16 -12.81 -9.28
N ALA A 22 -2.21 -13.54 -9.68
CA ALA A 22 -3.58 -13.37 -9.23
C ALA A 22 -3.79 -13.57 -7.71
N ALA A 23 -3.69 -12.50 -6.94
CA ALA A 23 -4.64 -12.23 -5.87
C ALA A 23 -5.90 -11.64 -6.54
N ALA A 24 -7.10 -12.04 -6.12
CA ALA A 24 -8.28 -11.25 -6.47
C ALA A 24 -7.96 -9.79 -6.09
N ALA A 25 -8.07 -8.86 -7.04
CA ALA A 25 -7.76 -7.46 -6.80
C ALA A 25 -8.61 -6.99 -5.62
N GLN A 26 -8.03 -6.87 -4.43
CA GLN A 26 -8.70 -6.19 -3.34
C GLN A 26 -8.89 -4.74 -3.80
N ASN A 27 -10.12 -4.25 -3.69
CA ASN A 27 -10.38 -2.82 -3.74
C ASN A 27 -9.53 -2.13 -2.66
N TRP A 28 -9.24 -0.84 -2.85
CA TRP A 28 -8.42 -0.06 -1.92
C TRP A 28 -9.04 0.01 -0.51
N VAL A 29 -10.37 -0.08 -0.42
CA VAL A 29 -11.15 -0.39 0.79
C VAL A 29 -12.19 -1.46 0.47
N ASN A 30 -12.72 -2.13 1.50
CA ASN A 30 -13.69 -3.21 1.32
C ASN A 30 -14.85 -3.09 2.31
N PHE A 31 -15.84 -2.26 1.98
CA PHE A 31 -17.02 -2.06 2.81
C PHE A 31 -18.04 -3.20 2.67
N SER A 32 -18.52 -3.69 3.81
CA SER A 32 -19.56 -4.69 3.92
C SER A 32 -20.73 -4.15 4.73
N ASN A 33 -21.93 -4.12 4.14
CA ASN A 33 -23.14 -3.74 4.86
C ASN A 33 -23.43 -4.76 5.98
N GLN A 34 -23.30 -4.33 7.23
CA GLN A 34 -23.56 -5.14 8.43
C GLN A 34 -24.61 -4.52 9.34
N THR A 35 -25.47 -3.66 8.82
CA THR A 35 -26.54 -2.97 9.56
C THR A 35 -27.31 -3.94 10.48
N SER A 36 -27.72 -5.10 9.96
CA SER A 36 -28.53 -6.09 10.72
C SER A 36 -27.82 -6.71 11.93
N THR A 37 -26.49 -6.62 12.02
CA THR A 37 -25.68 -7.19 13.10
C THR A 37 -24.96 -6.13 13.93
N ARG A 38 -24.84 -4.90 13.42
CA ARG A 38 -24.06 -3.81 14.02
C ARG A 38 -24.91 -2.65 14.52
N LEU A 39 -26.23 -2.69 14.30
CA LEU A 39 -27.17 -1.66 14.75
C LEU A 39 -28.36 -2.29 15.49
N VAL A 40 -28.61 -1.82 16.71
CA VAL A 40 -29.74 -2.24 17.56
C VAL A 40 -30.54 -1.00 17.95
N ALA A 41 -31.63 -0.74 17.23
CA ALA A 41 -32.60 0.29 17.56
C ALA A 41 -34.03 -0.15 17.19
N ALA A 42 -35.03 0.63 17.60
CA ALA A 42 -36.41 0.35 17.21
C ALA A 42 -36.55 0.46 15.68
N ALA A 43 -37.27 -0.49 15.05
CA ALA A 43 -37.39 -0.55 13.58
C ALA A 43 -37.92 0.75 12.96
N SER A 44 -38.81 1.47 13.66
CA SER A 44 -39.33 2.78 13.24
C SER A 44 -38.29 3.91 13.24
N LEU A 45 -37.09 3.68 13.76
CA LEU A 45 -36.01 4.67 13.83
C LEU A 45 -34.87 4.35 12.85
N ILE A 46 -34.86 3.16 12.23
CA ILE A 46 -33.72 2.68 11.42
C ILE A 46 -34.08 1.95 10.11
N GLY A 47 -35.37 1.83 9.75
CA GLY A 47 -35.79 1.16 8.51
C GLY A 47 -36.91 1.84 7.70
N ALA A 48 -37.49 2.94 8.21
CA ALA A 48 -38.47 3.79 7.55
C ALA A 48 -38.35 5.22 8.10
N ASP A 49 -37.12 5.70 8.29
CA ASP A 49 -36.85 7.04 8.81
C ASP A 49 -36.36 7.93 7.67
N ASN A 50 -37.27 8.70 7.09
CA ASN A 50 -37.02 9.60 5.96
C ASN A 50 -36.58 11.01 6.40
N LEU A 51 -36.29 11.18 7.70
CA LEU A 51 -35.74 12.42 8.21
C LEU A 51 -34.29 12.58 7.77
N GLU A 52 -33.87 13.82 7.58
CA GLU A 52 -32.46 14.15 7.39
C GLU A 52 -31.73 13.95 8.71
N LYS A 53 -30.50 13.44 8.60
CA LYS A 53 -29.68 13.02 9.74
C LYS A 53 -28.32 13.68 9.63
N ASP A 54 -27.79 14.07 10.77
CA ASP A 54 -26.43 14.59 10.90
C ASP A 54 -25.76 13.96 12.12
N PHE A 55 -24.43 13.86 12.09
CA PHE A 55 -23.67 13.01 13.00
C PHE A 55 -22.53 13.72 13.70
N ALA A 56 -22.36 13.40 14.98
CA ALA A 56 -21.12 13.63 15.70
C ALA A 56 -20.80 12.39 16.54
N TRP A 57 -19.52 12.10 16.69
CA TRP A 57 -19.07 10.86 17.33
C TRP A 57 -17.86 11.09 18.23
N GLY A 58 -17.74 10.23 19.24
CA GLY A 58 -16.68 10.28 20.25
C GLY A 58 -16.87 9.19 21.30
N ASP A 59 -15.84 8.96 22.11
CA ASP A 59 -15.90 8.05 23.26
C ASP A 59 -16.60 8.78 24.43
N LEU A 60 -17.94 8.67 24.49
CA LEU A 60 -18.78 9.50 25.36
C LEU A 60 -18.79 9.01 26.81
N ASP A 61 -18.60 7.70 27.00
CA ASP A 61 -18.59 7.06 28.33
C ASP A 61 -17.18 6.60 28.79
N ARG A 62 -16.15 6.80 27.95
CA ARG A 62 -14.73 6.50 28.22
C ARG A 62 -14.44 5.02 28.39
N ASP A 63 -15.17 4.15 27.71
CA ASP A 63 -14.92 2.71 27.69
C ASP A 63 -13.93 2.29 26.59
N GLY A 64 -13.63 3.20 25.66
CA GLY A 64 -12.66 3.02 24.58
C GLY A 64 -13.29 2.70 23.21
N ASP A 65 -14.60 2.45 23.18
CA ASP A 65 -15.36 2.36 21.94
C ASP A 65 -15.88 3.75 21.55
N ILE A 66 -15.98 4.04 20.25
CA ILE A 66 -16.52 5.32 19.76
C ILE A 66 -18.04 5.21 19.61
N ASP A 67 -18.76 6.13 20.25
CA ASP A 67 -20.22 6.26 20.20
C ASP A 67 -20.66 7.27 19.15
N LEU A 68 -21.96 7.25 18.83
CA LEU A 68 -22.55 8.12 17.81
C LEU A 68 -23.77 8.88 18.34
N VAL A 69 -23.77 10.19 18.16
CA VAL A 69 -24.95 11.05 18.28
C VAL A 69 -25.49 11.30 16.89
N CYS A 70 -26.78 11.08 16.71
CA CYS A 70 -27.48 11.36 15.47
C CYS A 70 -28.62 12.33 15.74
N VAL A 71 -28.50 13.54 15.19
CA VAL A 71 -29.59 14.52 15.22
C VAL A 71 -30.45 14.39 13.98
N ARG A 72 -31.72 14.79 14.12
CA ARG A 72 -32.72 14.61 13.06
C ARG A 72 -33.55 15.86 12.86
N LYS A 73 -33.80 16.17 11.60
CA LYS A 73 -34.72 17.23 11.18
C LYS A 73 -35.59 16.78 10.02
N PHE A 74 -36.65 17.53 9.78
CA PHE A 74 -37.42 17.39 8.56
C PHE A 74 -36.61 17.93 7.37
N PRO A 75 -36.47 17.15 6.27
CA PRO A 75 -35.84 17.63 5.03
C PRO A 75 -36.61 18.82 4.44
N GLY A 76 -35.99 19.59 3.54
CA GLY A 76 -36.67 20.61 2.72
C GLY A 76 -37.02 21.91 3.44
N SER A 77 -36.30 22.24 4.52
CA SER A 77 -36.37 23.56 5.14
C SER A 77 -37.77 23.91 5.66
N ILE A 78 -38.39 22.93 6.33
CA ILE A 78 -39.72 23.04 6.95
C ILE A 78 -39.66 22.93 8.47
N GLN A 79 -40.72 23.39 9.12
CA GLN A 79 -40.89 23.21 10.56
C GLN A 79 -41.18 21.76 10.91
N GLY A 80 -40.83 21.40 12.13
CA GLY A 80 -41.21 20.12 12.71
C GLY A 80 -40.35 19.84 13.93
N GLY A 81 -40.08 18.56 14.12
CA GLY A 81 -39.08 18.09 15.05
C GLY A 81 -39.24 16.60 15.31
N ALA A 82 -38.11 15.94 15.56
CA ALA A 82 -38.05 14.54 15.91
C ALA A 82 -37.14 14.38 17.14
N ARG A 83 -37.28 13.26 17.86
CA ARG A 83 -36.27 12.93 18.87
C ARG A 83 -34.91 12.72 18.20
N ASN A 84 -33.82 13.00 18.87
CA ASN A 84 -32.48 12.60 18.44
C ASN A 84 -32.15 11.19 18.95
N LEU A 85 -31.00 10.66 18.52
CA LEU A 85 -30.52 9.34 18.89
C LEU A 85 -29.14 9.44 19.54
N LEU A 86 -28.98 8.68 20.63
CA LEU A 86 -27.70 8.38 21.26
C LEU A 86 -27.44 6.88 21.06
N LEU A 87 -26.52 6.55 20.16
CA LEU A 87 -26.14 5.19 19.83
C LEU A 87 -24.81 4.87 20.51
N MET A 88 -24.87 4.11 21.60
CA MET A 88 -23.67 3.70 22.33
C MET A 88 -23.06 2.47 21.66
N ASN A 89 -21.74 2.45 21.50
CA ASN A 89 -21.05 1.33 20.91
C ASN A 89 -20.70 0.29 21.97
N GLU A 90 -21.49 -0.78 22.03
CA GLU A 90 -21.33 -1.82 23.04
C GLU A 90 -20.57 -3.02 22.46
N GLY A 91 -19.24 -2.92 22.39
CA GLY A 91 -18.39 -4.00 21.88
C GLY A 91 -18.54 -4.24 20.38
N GLY A 92 -18.61 -3.15 19.60
CA GLY A 92 -18.79 -3.16 18.16
C GLY A 92 -20.25 -3.26 17.70
N ILE A 93 -21.21 -2.90 18.54
CA ILE A 93 -22.63 -2.87 18.21
C ILE A 93 -23.22 -1.53 18.66
N LEU A 94 -23.61 -0.70 17.70
CA LEU A 94 -24.27 0.57 17.96
C LEU A 94 -25.69 0.32 18.46
N THR A 95 -25.97 0.71 19.69
CA THR A 95 -27.24 0.43 20.36
C THR A 95 -27.90 1.73 20.83
N ASP A 96 -29.18 1.93 20.46
CA ASP A 96 -29.96 3.08 20.94
C ASP A 96 -30.12 3.04 22.46
N ARG A 97 -29.51 4.01 23.13
CA ARG A 97 -29.58 4.24 24.58
C ARG A 97 -30.13 5.62 24.92
N THR A 98 -30.83 6.25 23.98
CA THR A 98 -31.37 7.61 24.20
C THR A 98 -32.34 7.65 25.38
N ALA A 99 -33.15 6.61 25.59
CA ALA A 99 -34.10 6.58 26.69
C ALA A 99 -33.40 6.42 28.05
N GLU A 100 -32.29 5.70 28.08
CA GLU A 100 -31.50 5.44 29.28
C GLU A 100 -30.65 6.65 29.65
N TYR A 101 -29.97 7.25 28.67
CA TYR A 101 -28.89 8.20 28.89
C TYR A 101 -29.09 9.57 28.23
N GLY A 102 -30.14 9.78 27.44
CA GLY A 102 -30.39 11.05 26.73
C GLY A 102 -31.57 11.86 27.25
N GLN A 103 -32.37 11.34 28.20
CA GLN A 103 -33.67 11.91 28.54
C GLN A 103 -33.66 13.00 29.63
N ALA A 104 -32.54 13.21 30.32
CA ALA A 104 -32.52 14.12 31.48
C ALA A 104 -32.59 15.59 31.04
N SER A 105 -33.29 16.41 31.82
CA SER A 105 -33.43 17.85 31.60
C SER A 105 -33.56 18.60 32.92
N ASP A 106 -32.98 19.80 32.98
CA ASP A 106 -33.13 20.73 34.10
C ASP A 106 -34.50 21.41 34.12
N ILE A 107 -35.27 21.30 33.04
CA ILE A 107 -36.63 21.84 32.94
C ILE A 107 -37.65 20.70 33.06
N SER A 108 -38.52 20.81 34.05
CA SER A 108 -39.67 19.91 34.21
C SER A 108 -40.55 19.88 32.96
N GLY A 109 -40.82 18.68 32.44
CA GLY A 109 -41.71 18.46 31.29
C GLY A 109 -41.00 18.31 29.95
N TYR A 110 -39.67 18.41 29.93
CA TYR A 110 -38.81 18.17 28.79
C TYR A 110 -37.99 16.89 28.99
N ALA A 111 -37.65 16.23 27.89
CA ALA A 111 -37.01 14.92 27.86
C ALA A 111 -35.68 14.92 27.08
N GLY A 112 -34.98 16.05 27.03
CA GLY A 112 -33.62 16.13 26.48
C GLY A 112 -33.57 15.72 25.01
N LEU A 113 -32.74 14.73 24.69
CA LEU A 113 -32.62 14.20 23.32
C LEU A 113 -33.91 13.53 22.83
N LEU A 114 -34.85 13.20 23.71
CA LEU A 114 -36.17 12.69 23.32
C LEU A 114 -37.17 13.78 22.92
N ASP A 115 -36.87 15.05 23.20
CA ASP A 115 -37.74 16.15 22.79
C ASP A 115 -37.78 16.28 21.25
N PRO A 116 -38.94 16.62 20.66
CA PRO A 116 -39.09 16.72 19.21
C PRO A 116 -38.52 18.06 18.72
N THR A 117 -37.27 18.05 18.34
CA THR A 117 -36.55 19.22 17.83
C THR A 117 -36.14 19.06 16.39
N ASN A 118 -35.89 20.19 15.76
CA ASN A 118 -35.47 20.23 14.37
C ASN A 118 -33.98 20.57 14.33
N ASP A 119 -33.18 19.70 14.95
CA ASP A 119 -31.74 19.85 15.03
C ASP A 119 -31.14 19.44 13.69
N ARG A 120 -30.46 20.38 13.04
CA ARG A 120 -29.85 20.18 11.72
C ARG A 120 -28.45 19.62 11.81
N ASP A 121 -27.71 20.05 12.82
CA ASP A 121 -26.29 19.73 12.99
C ASP A 121 -25.95 19.57 14.50
N VAL A 122 -24.87 18.86 14.79
CA VAL A 122 -24.44 18.43 16.12
C VAL A 122 -22.93 18.39 16.25
N GLU A 123 -22.43 18.79 17.41
CA GLU A 123 -21.00 18.71 17.76
C GLU A 123 -20.80 18.03 19.12
N VAL A 124 -19.73 17.24 19.23
CA VAL A 124 -19.36 16.49 20.45
C VAL A 124 -18.01 16.98 20.95
N VAL A 125 -18.02 17.69 22.08
CA VAL A 125 -16.83 18.39 22.59
C VAL A 125 -16.98 18.70 24.08
N ASP A 126 -15.87 18.69 24.83
CA ASP A 126 -15.85 19.08 26.23
C ASP A 126 -15.96 20.62 26.35
N ILE A 127 -17.16 21.13 26.65
CA ILE A 127 -17.41 22.59 26.69
C ILE A 127 -17.05 23.21 28.04
N ASN A 128 -16.88 22.38 29.07
CA ASN A 128 -16.73 22.82 30.46
C ASN A 128 -15.35 22.45 31.07
N ASN A 129 -14.51 21.73 30.33
CA ASN A 129 -13.19 21.22 30.70
C ASN A 129 -13.22 20.24 31.90
N ASP A 130 -14.28 19.46 32.07
CA ASP A 130 -14.33 18.35 33.07
C ASP A 130 -13.77 17.02 32.54
N GLY A 131 -13.37 17.02 31.26
CA GLY A 131 -12.79 15.92 30.51
C GLY A 131 -13.80 15.05 29.79
N TRP A 132 -15.11 15.23 30.01
CA TRP A 132 -16.16 14.47 29.34
C TRP A 132 -16.65 15.24 28.11
N LEU A 133 -16.95 14.50 27.05
CA LEU A 133 -17.50 15.11 25.83
C LEU A 133 -18.98 15.44 26.06
N ASP A 134 -19.34 16.69 25.85
CA ASP A 134 -20.70 17.24 25.88
C ASP A 134 -21.29 17.31 24.46
N ILE A 135 -22.60 17.54 24.33
CA ILE A 135 -23.28 17.65 23.03
C ILE A 135 -23.80 19.07 22.83
N LEU A 136 -23.54 19.65 21.66
CA LEU A 136 -24.13 20.90 21.18
C LEU A 136 -24.99 20.64 19.95
N THR A 137 -26.15 21.27 19.82
CA THR A 137 -27.01 21.13 18.61
C THR A 137 -27.33 22.49 17.98
N ALA A 138 -27.41 22.53 16.65
CA ALA A 138 -27.93 23.66 15.89
C ALA A 138 -29.38 23.37 15.51
N THR A 139 -30.31 24.21 15.97
CA THR A 139 -31.71 24.11 15.56
C THR A 139 -31.98 24.92 14.29
N THR A 140 -32.85 24.38 13.44
CA THR A 140 -33.30 25.06 12.22
C THR A 140 -34.82 25.14 12.12
N MET A 141 -35.34 26.05 11.29
CA MET A 141 -36.77 26.15 10.93
C MET A 141 -37.77 26.03 12.08
N SER A 142 -37.40 26.53 13.26
CA SER A 142 -38.17 26.31 14.49
C SER A 142 -39.04 27.51 14.87
N ASP A 143 -39.32 28.41 13.94
CA ASP A 143 -39.90 29.75 14.18
C ASP A 143 -41.16 29.77 15.06
N ASN A 144 -42.00 28.72 14.98
CA ASN A 144 -43.27 28.63 15.70
C ASN A 144 -43.22 27.75 16.96
N VAL A 145 -42.05 27.23 17.32
CA VAL A 145 -41.85 26.40 18.51
C VAL A 145 -41.43 27.30 19.69
N ASN A 146 -41.63 26.86 20.93
CA ASN A 146 -41.15 27.61 22.08
C ASN A 146 -39.60 27.64 22.14
N SER A 147 -39.04 28.59 22.88
CA SER A 147 -37.58 28.80 22.93
C SER A 147 -36.78 27.66 23.56
N VAL A 148 -37.41 26.73 24.27
CA VAL A 148 -36.71 25.55 24.84
C VAL A 148 -36.39 24.52 23.76
N LEU A 149 -37.26 24.40 22.75
CA LEU A 149 -37.11 23.44 21.65
C LEU A 149 -36.55 24.07 20.37
N GLY A 150 -36.80 25.37 20.17
CA GLY A 150 -36.44 26.06 18.93
C GLY A 150 -35.10 26.77 18.95
N GLN A 151 -34.43 26.85 20.10
CA GLN A 151 -33.08 27.40 20.22
C GLN A 151 -32.04 26.27 20.27
N PRO A 152 -30.77 26.53 19.90
CA PRO A 152 -29.66 25.61 20.09
C PRO A 152 -29.58 25.10 21.52
N ARG A 153 -29.15 23.85 21.69
CA ARG A 153 -29.14 23.19 23.00
C ARG A 153 -27.76 22.66 23.33
N ALA A 154 -27.45 22.67 24.62
CA ALA A 154 -26.26 22.02 25.16
C ALA A 154 -26.68 20.92 26.14
N TYR A 155 -26.05 19.76 26.02
CA TYR A 155 -26.26 18.61 26.88
C TYR A 155 -24.98 18.28 27.60
N ILE A 156 -25.02 18.39 28.93
CA ILE A 156 -23.86 18.15 29.76
C ILE A 156 -23.76 16.66 30.07
N ASN A 157 -22.60 16.09 29.79
CA ASN A 157 -22.24 14.75 30.18
C ASN A 157 -22.04 14.72 31.69
N LEU A 158 -22.81 13.90 32.39
CA LEU A 158 -22.82 13.84 33.84
C LEU A 158 -21.67 13.00 34.41
N GLY A 159 -20.86 12.40 33.53
CA GLY A 159 -19.77 11.51 33.88
C GLY A 159 -20.25 10.30 34.69
N ASN A 160 -19.37 9.79 35.55
CA ASN A 160 -19.66 8.61 36.34
C ASN A 160 -20.20 8.95 37.73
N ASP A 161 -21.13 8.13 38.21
CA ASP A 161 -21.53 8.11 39.60
C ASP A 161 -20.38 7.65 40.52
N ALA A 162 -20.61 7.68 41.84
CA ALA A 162 -19.61 7.26 42.82
C ALA A 162 -19.21 5.77 42.74
N SER A 163 -19.98 4.95 42.01
CA SER A 163 -19.71 3.54 41.78
C SER A 163 -19.05 3.27 40.43
N GLY A 164 -18.85 4.31 39.61
CA GLY A 164 -18.25 4.21 38.27
C GLY A 164 -19.25 3.96 37.14
N HIS A 165 -20.57 4.06 37.38
CA HIS A 165 -21.56 3.93 36.30
C HIS A 165 -21.73 5.28 35.60
N TRP A 166 -21.65 5.27 34.27
CA TRP A 166 -21.91 6.46 33.46
C TRP A 166 -23.38 6.88 33.57
N LEU A 167 -23.60 8.19 33.69
CA LEU A 167 -24.90 8.79 34.00
C LEU A 167 -25.61 9.38 32.77
N GLY A 168 -24.95 9.39 31.62
CA GLY A 168 -25.48 9.97 30.39
C GLY A 168 -25.47 11.51 30.40
N PHE A 169 -26.38 12.07 29.62
CA PHE A 169 -26.48 13.49 29.31
C PHE A 169 -27.69 14.14 29.96
N ARG A 170 -27.53 15.42 30.32
CA ARG A 170 -28.62 16.28 30.77
C ARG A 170 -28.68 17.55 29.94
N PHE A 171 -29.86 17.84 29.40
CA PHE A 171 -30.13 19.13 28.78
C PHE A 171 -30.16 20.24 29.84
N GLU A 172 -29.28 21.22 29.70
CA GLU A 172 -29.18 22.38 30.60
C GLU A 172 -29.47 23.66 29.81
N VAL A 173 -30.70 24.19 29.94
CA VAL A 173 -31.19 25.31 29.13
C VAL A 173 -30.37 26.59 29.23
N ASP A 174 -29.78 26.88 30.38
CA ASP A 174 -29.10 28.15 30.65
C ASP A 174 -27.63 28.14 30.16
N ARG A 175 -27.17 27.04 29.55
CA ARG A 175 -25.82 26.93 28.97
C ARG A 175 -25.68 27.81 27.75
N ILE A 176 -26.65 27.76 26.84
CA ILE A 176 -26.74 28.64 25.68
C ILE A 176 -27.82 29.70 26.00
N PRO A 177 -27.49 31.00 25.95
CA PRO A 177 -28.48 32.03 26.23
C PRO A 177 -29.56 32.02 25.14
N THR A 178 -30.78 32.47 25.46
CA THR A 178 -31.76 32.75 24.41
C THR A 178 -31.16 33.77 23.44
N LEU A 179 -31.05 33.37 22.18
CA LEU A 179 -30.54 34.22 21.13
C LEU A 179 -31.66 35.12 20.62
N PHE A 180 -31.26 36.26 20.05
CA PHE A 180 -32.20 37.22 19.48
C PHE A 180 -31.84 37.52 18.03
N ALA A 181 -32.87 37.72 17.22
CA ALA A 181 -32.72 38.18 15.85
C ALA A 181 -32.02 39.54 15.78
N ARG A 182 -31.51 39.92 14.60
CA ARG A 182 -30.86 41.22 14.34
C ARG A 182 -31.70 42.42 14.83
N GLY A 183 -33.02 42.33 14.70
CA GLY A 183 -33.97 43.36 15.16
C GLY A 183 -34.21 43.41 16.68
N GLY A 184 -33.61 42.50 17.46
CA GLY A 184 -33.81 42.35 18.90
C GLY A 184 -35.14 41.67 19.30
N ALA A 185 -35.87 41.13 18.33
CA ALA A 185 -37.10 40.39 18.56
C ALA A 185 -36.81 38.96 19.05
N ALA A 186 -37.67 38.43 19.91
CA ALA A 186 -37.68 37.01 20.23
C ALA A 186 -38.21 36.22 19.03
N ALA A 187 -37.37 35.37 18.46
CA ALA A 187 -37.65 34.44 17.36
C ALA A 187 -36.82 33.17 17.60
N ASN A 188 -36.91 32.15 16.75
CA ASN A 188 -36.00 31.00 16.81
C ASN A 188 -35.05 31.04 15.62
N PRO A 189 -33.76 30.70 15.81
CA PRO A 189 -32.79 30.73 14.73
C PRO A 189 -33.08 29.66 13.69
N ARG A 190 -32.51 29.89 12.51
CA ARG A 190 -32.45 28.93 11.42
C ARG A 190 -30.98 28.64 11.18
N PHE A 191 -30.34 27.87 12.05
CA PHE A 191 -28.92 27.55 11.82
C PHE A 191 -28.78 26.34 10.90
N CYS A 192 -27.77 26.36 10.04
CA CYS A 192 -27.42 25.21 9.21
C CYS A 192 -26.40 24.31 9.91
N ASP A 193 -25.36 24.94 10.44
CA ASP A 193 -24.13 24.29 10.86
C ASP A 193 -23.47 25.11 11.98
N MET A 194 -22.51 24.53 12.68
CA MET A 194 -21.70 25.19 13.68
C MET A 194 -20.22 24.81 13.64
N ALA A 195 -19.36 25.79 13.90
CA ALA A 195 -17.93 25.59 14.08
C ALA A 195 -17.55 25.80 15.55
N VAL A 196 -17.06 24.75 16.23
CA VAL A 196 -16.68 24.80 17.65
C VAL A 196 -15.16 24.79 17.84
N ALA A 197 -14.63 25.81 18.50
CA ALA A 197 -13.19 25.97 18.74
C ALA A 197 -12.92 27.08 19.78
N ASP A 198 -11.74 27.07 20.40
CA ASP A 198 -11.30 28.19 21.26
C ASP A 198 -10.86 29.39 20.40
N TYR A 199 -11.80 30.31 20.13
CA TYR A 199 -11.56 31.47 19.26
C TYR A 199 -10.89 32.62 20.01
N ASN A 200 -11.07 32.69 21.34
CA ASN A 200 -10.57 33.79 22.14
C ASN A 200 -9.24 33.48 22.87
N GLY A 201 -8.83 32.21 22.89
CA GLY A 201 -7.57 31.71 23.43
C GLY A 201 -7.57 31.52 24.95
N ASP A 202 -8.73 31.38 25.59
CA ASP A 202 -8.85 31.20 27.05
C ASP A 202 -8.83 29.73 27.50
N GLY A 203 -8.73 28.80 26.55
CA GLY A 203 -8.69 27.36 26.78
C GLY A 203 -10.05 26.69 26.85
N TYR A 204 -11.15 27.41 26.59
CA TYR A 204 -12.50 26.86 26.51
C TYR A 204 -13.05 27.03 25.11
N VAL A 205 -13.80 26.05 24.62
CA VAL A 205 -14.36 26.12 23.27
C VAL A 205 -15.53 27.11 23.21
N ASP A 206 -15.55 27.86 22.11
CA ASP A 206 -16.55 28.84 21.69
C ASP A 206 -17.33 28.30 20.49
N ILE A 207 -18.48 28.91 20.14
CA ILE A 207 -19.36 28.41 19.07
C ILE A 207 -19.59 29.50 18.02
N PHE A 208 -19.43 29.16 16.75
CA PHE A 208 -19.87 29.99 15.62
C PHE A 208 -20.98 29.28 14.84
N TYR A 209 -22.15 29.88 14.72
CA TYR A 209 -23.28 29.35 13.95
C TYR A 209 -23.43 30.06 12.61
N THR A 210 -23.80 29.31 11.57
CA THR A 210 -24.17 29.90 10.27
C THR A 210 -25.68 30.02 10.11
N ASP A 211 -26.12 31.22 9.71
CA ASP A 211 -27.55 31.49 9.52
C ASP A 211 -28.05 31.07 8.13
N TYR A 212 -29.18 30.38 8.13
CA TYR A 212 -29.78 29.65 7.03
C TYR A 212 -31.14 30.26 6.69
N ASP A 213 -31.10 31.46 6.13
CA ASP A 213 -32.29 32.17 5.69
C ASP A 213 -32.71 31.68 4.30
N THR A 214 -33.84 30.98 4.19
CA THR A 214 -34.29 30.43 2.90
C THR A 214 -35.28 31.35 2.19
N PRO A 215 -34.95 31.84 0.98
CA PRO A 215 -35.95 32.43 0.09
C PRO A 215 -36.73 31.39 -0.74
N GLU A 216 -36.33 30.11 -0.71
CA GLU A 216 -36.63 29.17 -1.81
C GLU A 216 -37.81 28.20 -1.62
N THR A 217 -38.22 27.84 -0.39
CA THR A 217 -39.27 26.83 -0.18
C THR A 217 -40.47 27.34 0.59
N SER A 218 -41.10 28.44 0.14
CA SER A 218 -42.43 28.79 0.66
C SER A 218 -43.46 27.74 0.21
N GLY A 219 -43.95 26.88 1.12
CA GLY A 219 -44.93 25.86 0.77
C GLY A 219 -45.24 24.85 1.87
N THR A 220 -46.09 23.88 1.55
CA THR A 220 -46.33 22.67 2.36
C THR A 220 -45.62 21.51 1.69
N LEU A 221 -44.72 20.85 2.43
CA LEU A 221 -44.05 19.63 2.01
C LEU A 221 -44.58 18.46 2.85
N CYS A 222 -44.67 17.29 2.23
CA CYS A 222 -45.23 16.09 2.87
C CYS A 222 -44.26 14.91 2.78
N TYR A 223 -44.14 14.16 3.88
CA TYR A 223 -43.16 13.09 4.06
C TYR A 223 -43.83 11.86 4.67
N ASP A 224 -43.62 10.69 4.08
CA ASP A 224 -44.10 9.39 4.58
C ASP A 224 -43.29 8.97 5.81
N LEU A 225 -43.60 9.52 6.98
CA LEU A 225 -42.82 9.33 8.21
C LEU A 225 -42.96 7.91 8.76
N ASN A 226 -43.99 7.17 8.33
CA ASN A 226 -44.30 5.84 8.83
C ASN A 226 -43.91 4.71 7.85
N GLY A 227 -43.52 5.05 6.62
CA GLY A 227 -43.11 4.15 5.55
C GLY A 227 -44.23 3.31 4.94
N ASP A 228 -45.49 3.78 5.00
CA ASP A 228 -46.65 3.04 4.50
C ASP A 228 -46.97 3.26 3.02
N GLY A 229 -46.23 4.16 2.37
CA GLY A 229 -46.31 4.49 0.96
C GLY A 229 -47.26 5.65 0.63
N ASP A 230 -47.76 6.39 1.63
CA ASP A 230 -48.48 7.64 1.43
C ASP A 230 -48.00 8.78 2.36
N THR A 231 -48.58 9.99 2.21
CA THR A 231 -48.23 11.16 3.03
C THR A 231 -49.47 11.81 3.64
N LEU A 232 -50.51 11.01 3.92
CA LEU A 232 -51.83 11.47 4.34
C LEU A 232 -51.98 11.50 5.87
N ASP A 233 -51.00 11.00 6.61
CA ASP A 233 -51.08 10.97 8.06
C ASP A 233 -50.86 12.34 8.71
N ALA A 234 -51.40 12.46 9.92
CA ALA A 234 -51.26 13.68 10.70
C ALA A 234 -49.79 13.90 11.10
N GLY A 235 -49.22 15.02 10.65
CA GLY A 235 -47.82 15.39 10.95
C GLY A 235 -46.86 15.18 9.79
N GLU A 236 -47.29 14.50 8.73
CA GLU A 236 -46.47 14.24 7.54
C GLU A 236 -46.33 15.46 6.64
N CYS A 237 -47.38 16.28 6.56
CA CYS A 237 -47.38 17.53 5.83
C CYS A 237 -47.10 18.73 6.76
N GLN A 238 -45.98 19.41 6.55
CA GLN A 238 -45.59 20.60 7.32
C GLN A 238 -45.40 21.81 6.41
N GLN A 239 -45.69 23.00 6.94
CA GLN A 239 -45.50 24.26 6.24
C GLN A 239 -44.11 24.82 6.54
N SER A 240 -43.36 25.22 5.50
CA SER A 240 -42.14 26.00 5.70
C SER A 240 -42.47 27.37 6.31
N PRO A 241 -41.76 27.80 7.37
CA PRO A 241 -42.04 29.09 7.97
C PRO A 241 -41.66 30.22 7.02
N ALA A 242 -42.56 31.19 6.87
CA ALA A 242 -42.29 32.38 6.06
C ALA A 242 -41.10 33.16 6.66
N GLU A 243 -40.12 33.49 5.82
CA GLU A 243 -39.01 34.35 6.21
C GLU A 243 -39.52 35.77 6.50
N ASN A 244 -39.14 36.31 7.66
CA ASN A 244 -39.31 37.72 7.96
C ASN A 244 -37.91 38.33 8.10
N PRO A 245 -37.45 39.18 7.16
CA PRO A 245 -36.12 39.77 7.21
C PRO A 245 -35.82 40.61 8.47
N ALA A 246 -36.85 40.98 9.25
CA ALA A 246 -36.66 41.63 10.55
C ALA A 246 -36.30 40.64 11.69
N ASN A 247 -36.49 39.35 11.44
CA ASN A 247 -36.23 38.22 12.35
C ASN A 247 -35.01 37.37 11.94
N ASP A 248 -34.28 37.78 10.89
CA ASP A 248 -32.97 37.26 10.46
C ASP A 248 -32.00 37.25 11.65
N TYR A 249 -31.29 36.15 11.84
CA TYR A 249 -30.40 35.96 12.99
C TYR A 249 -28.99 36.47 12.71
N ASP A 250 -28.57 36.53 11.46
CA ASP A 250 -27.17 36.56 11.05
C ASP A 250 -26.37 35.39 11.64
N ASN A 251 -25.16 35.19 11.14
CA ASN A 251 -24.20 34.32 11.81
C ASN A 251 -24.02 34.77 13.27
N LYS A 252 -23.93 33.80 14.19
CA LYS A 252 -23.69 34.08 15.61
C LYS A 252 -22.31 33.62 16.03
N LEU A 253 -21.68 34.37 16.92
CA LEU A 253 -20.50 33.96 17.66
C LEU A 253 -20.80 34.01 19.16
N LEU A 254 -20.83 32.85 19.78
CA LEU A 254 -20.99 32.70 21.21
C LEU A 254 -19.63 32.40 21.83
N LEU A 255 -19.23 33.20 22.81
CA LEU A 255 -18.02 32.93 23.58
C LEU A 255 -18.36 32.26 24.90
N ASN A 256 -17.54 31.30 25.29
CA ASN A 256 -17.61 30.67 26.59
C ASN A 256 -17.22 31.68 27.68
N LEU A 257 -17.86 31.61 28.84
CA LEU A 257 -17.44 32.41 30.01
C LEU A 257 -16.14 31.89 30.65
N GLY A 258 -15.59 30.80 30.09
CA GLY A 258 -14.32 30.22 30.45
C GLY A 258 -14.27 29.81 31.91
N ALA A 259 -13.12 29.95 32.56
CA ALA A 259 -12.93 29.56 33.95
C ALA A 259 -13.86 30.25 34.95
N ALA A 260 -14.49 31.38 34.58
CA ALA A 260 -15.45 32.06 35.43
C ALA A 260 -16.79 31.31 35.54
N ASN A 261 -17.21 30.64 34.46
CA ASN A 261 -18.41 29.80 34.43
C ASN A 261 -18.34 28.80 33.24
N PRO A 262 -17.57 27.71 33.36
CA PRO A 262 -17.27 26.82 32.25
C PRO A 262 -18.52 26.23 31.58
N GLY A 263 -18.54 26.24 30.25
CA GLY A 263 -19.64 25.68 29.45
C GLY A 263 -20.89 26.55 29.40
N VAL A 264 -20.84 27.78 29.95
CA VAL A 264 -21.92 28.76 29.81
C VAL A 264 -21.48 29.83 28.82
N PHE A 265 -22.32 30.08 27.82
CA PHE A 265 -22.01 30.95 26.70
C PHE A 265 -22.69 32.32 26.80
N TYR A 266 -22.15 33.30 26.09
CA TYR A 266 -22.80 34.59 25.87
C TYR A 266 -22.65 35.02 24.40
N ASP A 267 -23.65 35.74 23.89
CA ASP A 267 -23.61 36.27 22.53
C ASP A 267 -22.60 37.42 22.42
N ALA A 268 -21.49 37.16 21.73
CA ALA A 268 -20.41 38.11 21.47
C ALA A 268 -20.45 38.66 20.04
N THR A 269 -21.41 38.23 19.22
CA THR A 269 -21.48 38.45 17.77
C THR A 269 -21.15 39.89 17.39
N THR A 270 -21.91 40.86 17.90
CA THR A 270 -21.77 42.28 17.52
C THR A 270 -20.59 43.00 18.20
N THR A 271 -19.94 42.35 19.17
CA THR A 271 -18.75 42.90 19.84
C THR A 271 -17.44 42.42 19.21
N VAL A 272 -17.48 41.30 18.46
CA VAL A 272 -16.30 40.65 17.89
C VAL A 272 -16.31 40.70 16.37
N LEU A 273 -17.45 40.42 15.75
CA LEU A 273 -17.60 40.34 14.29
C LEU A 273 -18.08 41.67 13.71
N SER A 274 -17.59 41.97 12.51
CA SER A 274 -18.05 43.11 11.71
C SER A 274 -19.37 42.80 11.00
N ALA A 275 -20.06 43.84 10.52
CA ALA A 275 -21.29 43.69 9.74
C ALA A 275 -21.13 42.77 8.51
N ALA A 276 -19.95 42.74 7.89
CA ALA A 276 -19.68 41.87 6.74
C ALA A 276 -19.50 40.40 7.13
N GLN A 277 -19.00 40.12 8.34
CA GLN A 277 -18.75 38.77 8.83
C GLN A 277 -20.01 38.09 9.39
N ILE A 278 -20.91 38.88 9.98
CA ILE A 278 -22.19 38.37 10.48
C ILE A 278 -23.18 38.12 9.35
N ASN A 279 -23.11 38.91 8.27
CA ASN A 279 -24.06 38.82 7.16
C ASN A 279 -24.01 37.44 6.46
N SER A 280 -25.07 36.67 6.66
CA SER A 280 -25.30 35.38 6.01
C SER A 280 -26.73 35.33 5.54
N GLY A 281 -26.95 35.38 4.23
CA GLY A 281 -28.29 35.21 3.69
C GLY A 281 -28.64 33.75 3.41
N PHE A 282 -27.66 32.84 3.32
CA PHE A 282 -27.87 31.40 3.16
C PHE A 282 -26.53 30.69 3.46
N GLY A 283 -26.24 30.51 4.75
CA GLY A 283 -24.98 29.96 5.25
C GLY A 283 -25.10 28.48 5.59
N ASN A 284 -24.46 27.63 4.79
CA ASN A 284 -24.67 26.19 4.84
C ASN A 284 -23.61 25.41 5.60
N MET A 285 -22.41 25.95 5.72
CA MET A 285 -21.33 25.30 6.44
C MET A 285 -20.44 26.32 7.15
N ALA A 286 -19.98 25.96 8.34
CA ALA A 286 -18.79 26.52 8.96
C ALA A 286 -17.88 25.45 9.58
N VAL A 287 -16.58 25.54 9.32
CA VAL A 287 -15.58 24.66 9.93
C VAL A 287 -14.47 25.48 10.61
N ALA A 288 -14.12 25.11 11.83
CA ALA A 288 -13.01 25.73 12.57
C ALA A 288 -11.65 25.12 12.19
N GLY A 289 -10.56 25.87 12.18
CA GLY A 289 -9.22 25.31 12.02
C GLY A 289 -8.11 26.36 11.95
N ASP A 290 -6.85 25.97 12.15
CA ASP A 290 -5.69 26.85 11.97
C ASP A 290 -5.25 26.85 10.50
N PHE A 291 -5.90 27.65 9.67
CA PHE A 291 -5.67 27.65 8.22
C PHE A 291 -4.40 28.43 7.83
N ASN A 292 -3.87 29.29 8.70
CA ASN A 292 -2.64 30.05 8.45
C ASN A 292 -1.41 29.53 9.22
N GLY A 293 -1.56 28.54 10.08
CA GLY A 293 -0.48 27.91 10.85
C GLY A 293 0.08 28.80 11.97
N ASP A 294 -0.71 29.73 12.51
CA ASP A 294 -0.29 30.65 13.57
C ASP A 294 -0.64 30.15 14.99
N GLY A 295 -1.30 29.00 15.09
CA GLY A 295 -1.71 28.34 16.33
C GLY A 295 -3.06 28.81 16.86
N ARG A 296 -3.79 29.68 16.15
CA ARG A 296 -5.12 30.17 16.53
C ARG A 296 -6.18 29.52 15.65
N GLN A 297 -7.40 29.46 16.17
CA GLN A 297 -8.52 28.89 15.44
C GLN A 297 -9.15 29.97 14.56
N ASP A 298 -9.15 29.73 13.26
CA ASP A 298 -9.87 30.49 12.24
C ASP A 298 -11.20 29.78 11.94
N ILE A 299 -12.05 30.43 11.14
CA ILE A 299 -13.33 29.88 10.69
C ILE A 299 -13.36 29.91 9.16
N VAL A 300 -13.65 28.80 8.50
CA VAL A 300 -14.09 28.81 7.10
C VAL A 300 -15.60 28.72 7.08
N ARG A 301 -16.25 29.52 6.24
CA ARG A 301 -17.71 29.61 6.15
C ARG A 301 -18.16 29.67 4.69
N ILE A 302 -19.26 29.00 4.39
CA ILE A 302 -19.91 28.99 3.07
C ILE A 302 -21.17 29.88 3.07
N ASN A 303 -21.37 30.63 1.98
CA ASN A 303 -22.61 31.31 1.62
C ASN A 303 -23.04 30.89 0.20
N THR A 304 -24.26 30.37 0.03
CA THR A 304 -24.63 29.64 -1.20
C THR A 304 -25.48 30.44 -2.18
N LEU A 305 -26.53 31.15 -1.77
CA LEU A 305 -27.60 31.58 -2.71
C LEU A 305 -27.84 33.09 -2.84
N THR A 306 -27.57 33.87 -1.80
CA THR A 306 -27.78 35.32 -1.84
C THR A 306 -26.57 36.04 -2.44
N SER A 307 -26.74 37.30 -2.87
CA SER A 307 -25.63 38.08 -3.43
C SER A 307 -24.44 38.13 -2.46
N GLY A 308 -23.28 37.63 -2.89
CA GLY A 308 -22.13 37.37 -2.02
C GLY A 308 -21.82 35.89 -1.81
N GLN A 309 -22.12 35.03 -2.80
CA GLN A 309 -21.79 33.60 -2.78
C GLN A 309 -20.27 33.43 -2.72
N ALA A 310 -19.77 32.79 -1.68
CA ALA A 310 -18.34 32.62 -1.45
C ALA A 310 -18.06 31.52 -0.43
N VAL A 311 -16.88 30.90 -0.59
CA VAL A 311 -16.17 30.27 0.52
C VAL A 311 -15.27 31.36 1.11
N SER A 312 -15.45 31.65 2.39
CA SER A 312 -14.74 32.73 3.08
C SER A 312 -13.95 32.18 4.27
N VAL A 313 -12.75 32.70 4.49
CA VAL A 313 -11.98 32.45 5.71
C VAL A 313 -11.99 33.68 6.61
N TYR A 314 -12.27 33.45 7.89
CA TYR A 314 -12.24 34.43 8.98
C TYR A 314 -10.99 34.11 9.80
N THR A 315 -9.87 34.74 9.47
CA THR A 315 -8.58 34.50 10.13
C THR A 315 -8.52 35.27 11.45
N LYS A 316 -8.18 34.60 12.55
CA LYS A 316 -8.12 35.21 13.88
C LYS A 316 -7.02 36.25 13.94
N ASN A 317 -7.37 37.48 14.31
CA ASN A 317 -6.37 38.56 14.37
C ASN A 317 -5.29 38.28 15.43
N ALA A 318 -4.04 38.65 15.10
CA ALA A 318 -2.88 38.55 15.98
C ALA A 318 -3.06 39.26 17.34
N THR A 319 -3.87 40.33 17.36
CA THR A 319 -4.22 41.11 18.55
C THR A 319 -5.71 41.42 18.57
N GLY A 320 -6.31 41.46 19.76
CA GLY A 320 -7.74 41.72 19.93
C GLY A 320 -8.62 40.50 19.64
N SER A 321 -9.94 40.67 19.77
CA SER A 321 -10.92 39.57 19.64
C SER A 321 -11.38 39.30 18.20
N GLY A 322 -11.33 40.30 17.30
CA GLY A 322 -11.87 40.16 15.95
C GLY A 322 -11.11 39.24 15.00
N PHE A 323 -11.64 39.15 13.77
CA PHE A 323 -11.13 38.36 12.65
C PHE A 323 -10.89 39.22 11.41
N ALA A 324 -9.98 38.81 10.54
CA ALA A 324 -9.85 39.30 9.17
C ALA A 324 -10.68 38.43 8.22
N LEU A 325 -11.35 39.02 7.23
CA LEU A 325 -12.21 38.32 6.28
C LEU A 325 -11.55 38.29 4.89
N LYS A 326 -11.52 37.11 4.26
CA LYS A 326 -11.08 36.91 2.88
C LYS A 326 -11.91 35.84 2.18
N ASP A 327 -12.41 36.17 1.00
CA ASP A 327 -13.02 35.19 0.10
C ASP A 327 -11.91 34.36 -0.56
N ILE A 328 -12.02 33.03 -0.49
CA ILE A 328 -11.00 32.08 -0.97
C ILE A 328 -11.47 31.24 -2.16
N ALA A 329 -12.78 31.12 -2.38
CA ALA A 329 -13.34 30.57 -3.61
C ALA A 329 -14.71 31.18 -3.93
N THR A 330 -15.01 31.20 -5.21
CA THR A 330 -16.32 31.59 -5.78
C THR A 330 -17.02 30.35 -6.35
N GLY A 331 -18.30 30.47 -6.68
CA GLY A 331 -19.11 29.39 -7.27
C GLY A 331 -20.49 29.37 -6.64
N GLN A 332 -21.11 28.20 -6.62
CA GLN A 332 -22.32 27.93 -5.84
C GLN A 332 -21.95 26.92 -4.73
N PRO A 333 -21.05 27.29 -3.80
CA PRO A 333 -20.57 26.37 -2.78
C PRO A 333 -21.70 26.04 -1.82
N TYR A 334 -21.87 24.76 -1.48
CA TYR A 334 -22.94 24.30 -0.60
C TYR A 334 -22.40 23.78 0.73
N HIS A 335 -21.50 22.80 0.70
CA HIS A 335 -20.86 22.23 1.88
C HIS A 335 -19.35 22.09 1.71
N GLY A 336 -18.64 21.69 2.75
CA GLY A 336 -17.25 21.27 2.66
C GLY A 336 -16.68 20.79 3.98
N ASP A 337 -15.46 20.27 3.92
CA ASP A 337 -14.72 19.82 5.11
C ASP A 337 -13.21 20.02 4.89
N LYS A 338 -12.42 19.97 5.96
CA LYS A 338 -10.99 20.28 5.99
C LYS A 338 -10.13 19.05 6.24
N ALA A 339 -9.01 18.94 5.54
CA ALA A 339 -7.95 17.99 5.86
C ALA A 339 -6.63 18.41 5.21
N ASP A 340 -5.51 17.81 5.61
CA ASP A 340 -4.24 17.93 4.86
C ASP A 340 -4.25 16.94 3.69
N LEU A 341 -4.70 17.39 2.51
CA LEU A 341 -4.92 16.53 1.35
C LEU A 341 -3.63 16.21 0.61
N ASN A 342 -2.58 17.01 0.79
CA ASN A 342 -1.30 16.87 0.07
C ASN A 342 -0.11 16.48 0.98
N GLY A 343 -0.33 16.35 2.30
CA GLY A 343 0.66 15.95 3.28
C GLY A 343 1.69 17.02 3.62
N ASP A 344 1.40 18.30 3.40
CA ASP A 344 2.34 19.40 3.65
C ASP A 344 2.20 20.03 5.06
N GLY A 345 1.25 19.54 5.84
CA GLY A 345 0.96 19.95 7.21
C GLY A 345 0.05 21.17 7.32
N ARG A 346 -0.52 21.68 6.21
CA ARG A 346 -1.54 22.74 6.21
C ARG A 346 -2.92 22.14 5.96
N LEU A 347 -3.93 22.81 6.50
CA LEU A 347 -5.33 22.44 6.23
C LEU A 347 -5.73 22.93 4.84
N ASP A 348 -6.11 21.98 4.00
CA ASP A 348 -6.80 22.13 2.72
C ASP A 348 -8.31 22.00 2.93
N LEU A 349 -9.09 22.15 1.85
CA LEU A 349 -10.55 22.02 1.88
C LEU A 349 -11.07 21.16 0.72
N VAL A 350 -12.08 20.34 0.97
CA VAL A 350 -12.99 19.79 -0.06
C VAL A 350 -14.27 20.60 0.00
N ILE A 351 -14.76 21.07 -1.14
CA ILE A 351 -15.93 21.94 -1.25
C ILE A 351 -16.90 21.35 -2.27
N VAL A 352 -18.12 21.08 -1.80
CA VAL A 352 -19.27 20.75 -2.63
C VAL A 352 -19.76 22.03 -3.31
N ASP A 353 -20.05 21.96 -4.60
CA ASP A 353 -20.55 23.09 -5.38
C ASP A 353 -21.65 22.64 -6.34
N ASP A 354 -22.78 23.38 -6.39
CA ASP A 354 -23.94 23.09 -7.25
C ASP A 354 -23.67 23.22 -8.77
N GLY A 355 -22.39 23.23 -9.16
CA GLY A 355 -21.92 23.09 -10.52
C GLY A 355 -20.92 21.95 -10.65
N GLN A 356 -19.77 22.08 -10.00
CA GLN A 356 -18.69 21.10 -10.04
C GLN A 356 -17.89 21.17 -8.74
N ASP A 357 -17.89 20.06 -7.99
CA ASP A 357 -17.13 19.96 -6.75
C ASP A 357 -15.64 20.23 -6.96
N LYS A 358 -15.01 20.74 -5.91
CA LYS A 358 -13.63 21.20 -5.94
C LYS A 358 -12.92 20.87 -4.65
N TYR A 359 -11.60 20.85 -4.71
CA TYR A 359 -10.74 20.93 -3.53
C TYR A 359 -9.82 22.12 -3.67
N LEU A 360 -9.48 22.72 -2.53
CA LEU A 360 -8.69 23.92 -2.40
C LEU A 360 -7.42 23.57 -1.64
N ILE A 361 -6.28 23.60 -2.33
CA ILE A 361 -4.97 23.34 -1.73
C ILE A 361 -4.41 24.63 -1.13
N ASN A 362 -4.07 24.60 0.15
CA ASN A 362 -3.45 25.68 0.89
C ASN A 362 -1.99 25.86 0.45
N THR A 363 -1.71 27.02 -0.13
CA THR A 363 -0.42 27.37 -0.71
C THR A 363 0.41 28.29 0.19
N GLY A 364 0.03 28.38 1.47
CA GLY A 364 0.64 29.24 2.47
C GLY A 364 0.02 30.64 2.52
N ASN A 365 0.65 31.55 3.25
CA ASN A 365 0.03 32.83 3.60
C ASN A 365 0.45 33.98 2.68
N ASP A 366 -0.43 34.96 2.53
CA ASP A 366 -0.10 36.24 1.91
C ASP A 366 0.69 37.14 2.89
N ALA A 367 1.09 38.33 2.41
CA ALA A 367 1.89 39.28 3.19
C ALA A 367 1.16 39.82 4.45
N THR A 368 -0.16 39.65 4.54
CA THR A 368 -0.98 40.03 5.70
C THR A 368 -1.16 38.89 6.70
N GLY A 369 -0.67 37.69 6.38
CA GLY A 369 -0.81 36.50 7.22
C GLY A 369 -2.12 35.73 6.99
N GLN A 370 -2.91 36.09 5.97
CA GLN A 370 -4.11 35.33 5.61
C GLN A 370 -3.74 34.17 4.67
N PRO A 371 -4.40 33.00 4.78
CA PRO A 371 -4.08 31.84 3.96
C PRO A 371 -4.45 32.05 2.50
N ASN A 372 -3.72 31.42 1.59
CA ASN A 372 -4.00 31.39 0.15
C ASN A 372 -4.35 29.98 -0.28
N PHE A 373 -5.33 29.86 -1.16
CA PHE A 373 -5.76 28.58 -1.70
C PHE A 373 -5.66 28.58 -3.22
N THR A 374 -5.29 27.43 -3.79
CA THR A 374 -5.44 27.14 -5.22
C THR A 374 -6.55 26.12 -5.39
N SER A 375 -7.55 26.46 -6.20
CA SER A 375 -8.72 25.61 -6.45
C SER A 375 -8.48 24.65 -7.62
N TYR A 376 -8.92 23.41 -7.45
CA TYR A 376 -8.92 22.35 -8.46
C TYR A 376 -10.30 21.69 -8.49
N THR A 377 -10.80 21.37 -9.68
CA THR A 377 -12.04 20.63 -9.84
C THR A 377 -11.82 19.14 -9.59
N ILE A 378 -12.77 18.48 -8.95
CA ILE A 378 -12.88 17.02 -8.94
C ILE A 378 -13.41 16.62 -10.32
N ALA A 379 -12.62 15.91 -11.12
CA ALA A 379 -12.89 15.78 -12.56
C ALA A 379 -14.06 14.84 -12.89
N ASP A 380 -14.34 13.92 -11.98
CA ASP A 380 -15.38 12.89 -12.04
C ASP A 380 -16.56 13.18 -11.11
N SER A 381 -16.58 14.34 -10.44
CA SER A 381 -17.84 14.83 -9.86
C SER A 381 -18.78 15.21 -11.00
N LEU A 382 -20.04 14.80 -10.85
CA LEU A 382 -21.10 15.14 -11.81
C LEU A 382 -21.67 16.51 -11.42
N SER A 383 -22.49 17.10 -12.29
CA SER A 383 -23.20 18.35 -11.96
C SER A 383 -24.38 18.01 -11.04
N GLU A 384 -24.04 17.56 -9.84
CA GLU A 384 -24.92 17.03 -8.79
C GLU A 384 -24.87 17.94 -7.55
N PHE A 385 -25.78 17.69 -6.59
CA PHE A 385 -25.99 18.53 -5.41
C PHE A 385 -25.74 17.68 -4.18
N GLY A 386 -24.57 17.82 -3.55
CA GLY A 386 -24.25 17.04 -2.36
C GLY A 386 -24.68 17.72 -1.05
N ASN A 387 -25.18 16.95 -0.08
CA ASN A 387 -25.61 17.51 1.21
C ASN A 387 -24.41 17.89 2.09
N SER A 388 -23.60 16.88 2.38
CA SER A 388 -22.52 16.92 3.36
C SER A 388 -21.26 16.32 2.75
N THR A 389 -20.13 16.60 3.38
CA THR A 389 -18.83 16.06 2.98
C THR A 389 -18.04 15.73 4.21
N GLN A 390 -17.40 14.57 4.18
CA GLN A 390 -16.63 14.04 5.28
C GLN A 390 -15.29 13.56 4.74
N VAL A 391 -14.20 13.96 5.40
CA VAL A 391 -12.84 13.65 4.95
C VAL A 391 -12.12 12.78 5.98
N GLY A 392 -11.61 11.62 5.56
CA GLY A 392 -10.95 10.65 6.44
C GLY A 392 -10.09 9.66 5.67
N ASP A 393 -9.02 9.15 6.27
CA ASP A 393 -8.12 8.16 5.66
C ASP A 393 -8.74 6.76 5.73
N LEU A 394 -9.51 6.38 4.71
CA LEU A 394 -10.33 5.17 4.69
C LEU A 394 -9.49 3.91 4.44
N ASP A 395 -8.36 4.04 3.74
CA ASP A 395 -7.46 2.92 3.43
C ASP A 395 -6.16 2.89 4.24
N LYS A 396 -5.98 3.84 5.15
CA LYS A 396 -4.82 4.00 6.03
C LYS A 396 -3.51 4.22 5.28
N ASP A 397 -3.57 4.78 4.09
CA ASP A 397 -2.38 5.09 3.31
C ASP A 397 -1.70 6.41 3.73
N GLY A 398 -2.28 7.11 4.71
CA GLY A 398 -1.80 8.37 5.26
C GLY A 398 -2.29 9.59 4.50
N ARG A 399 -3.16 9.42 3.50
CA ARG A 399 -3.82 10.51 2.77
C ARG A 399 -5.32 10.49 3.04
N PRO A 400 -5.91 11.59 3.52
CA PRO A 400 -7.35 11.66 3.72
C PRO A 400 -8.11 11.55 2.38
N ASP A 401 -9.10 10.66 2.36
CA ASP A 401 -10.09 10.44 1.29
C ASP A 401 -11.34 11.27 1.56
N ALA A 402 -12.22 11.42 0.57
CA ALA A 402 -13.44 12.23 0.70
C ALA A 402 -14.71 11.45 0.36
N ILE A 403 -15.75 11.61 1.18
CA ILE A 403 -17.10 11.15 0.89
C ILE A 403 -17.98 12.39 0.70
N ILE A 404 -18.68 12.46 -0.44
CA ILE A 404 -19.67 13.50 -0.72
C ILE A 404 -21.04 12.82 -0.82
N THR A 405 -21.93 13.13 0.11
CA THR A 405 -23.30 12.59 0.13
C THR A 405 -24.17 13.30 -0.90
N ASP A 406 -25.30 12.70 -1.25
CA ASP A 406 -25.97 12.91 -2.54
C ASP A 406 -27.27 13.73 -2.51
N VAL A 407 -27.88 13.83 -1.33
CA VAL A 407 -29.20 14.43 -1.20
C VAL A 407 -29.07 15.95 -1.14
N ASP A 408 -29.70 16.67 -2.07
CA ASP A 408 -30.02 18.08 -1.83
C ASP A 408 -31.08 18.10 -0.72
N ALA A 409 -30.70 18.39 0.52
CA ALA A 409 -31.61 18.36 1.65
C ALA A 409 -32.52 19.59 1.75
N ASP A 410 -32.38 20.56 0.82
CA ASP A 410 -33.19 21.77 0.77
C ASP A 410 -34.21 21.84 -0.40
N LEU A 411 -33.98 21.15 -1.53
CA LEU A 411 -34.94 21.04 -2.65
C LEU A 411 -35.41 19.61 -2.96
N GLY A 412 -36.72 19.45 -3.17
CA GLY A 412 -37.32 18.14 -3.47
C GLY A 412 -36.93 17.58 -4.85
N PRO A 413 -37.03 16.25 -5.08
CA PRO A 413 -37.59 15.24 -4.17
C PRO A 413 -36.52 14.50 -3.35
N PHE A 414 -36.37 14.88 -2.08
CA PHE A 414 -35.42 14.36 -1.08
C PHE A 414 -35.35 12.83 -1.02
N CYS A 415 -36.52 12.18 -1.02
CA CYS A 415 -36.68 10.72 -1.02
C CYS A 415 -37.64 10.31 -2.16
N PRO A 416 -37.14 10.10 -3.39
CA PRO A 416 -37.96 10.05 -4.61
C PRO A 416 -38.94 8.87 -4.73
N GLU A 417 -38.77 7.78 -3.96
CA GLU A 417 -39.76 6.69 -3.93
C GLU A 417 -41.16 7.17 -3.51
N THR A 418 -41.26 8.24 -2.72
CA THR A 418 -42.54 8.83 -2.27
C THR A 418 -43.22 9.74 -3.32
N THR A 419 -42.51 10.12 -4.39
CA THR A 419 -43.03 11.05 -5.43
C THR A 419 -43.16 10.43 -6.82
N GLY A 420 -42.66 9.21 -7.02
CA GLY A 420 -42.68 8.51 -8.32
C GLY A 420 -41.69 9.06 -9.36
N ALA A 421 -40.76 9.93 -8.95
CA ALA A 421 -39.66 10.40 -9.78
C ALA A 421 -38.50 9.40 -9.77
N ALA A 422 -37.78 9.23 -10.89
CA ALA A 422 -36.58 8.40 -10.92
C ALA A 422 -35.42 9.14 -10.24
N HIS A 423 -34.80 8.51 -9.22
CA HIS A 423 -33.53 8.95 -8.67
C HIS A 423 -32.40 8.67 -9.67
N GLN A 424 -31.51 9.63 -9.88
CA GLN A 424 -30.39 9.52 -10.84
C GLN A 424 -29.05 9.88 -10.19
N ARG A 425 -29.02 9.89 -8.87
CA ARG A 425 -28.06 10.56 -8.00
C ARG A 425 -27.50 9.52 -7.02
N ARG A 426 -26.25 9.65 -6.58
CA ARG A 426 -25.67 8.75 -5.57
C ARG A 426 -24.52 9.40 -4.82
N THR A 427 -24.22 8.87 -3.64
CA THR A 427 -23.05 9.25 -2.86
C THR A 427 -21.78 8.89 -3.63
N HIS A 428 -20.77 9.74 -3.51
CA HIS A 428 -19.46 9.53 -4.11
C HIS A 428 -18.39 9.32 -3.04
N ILE A 429 -17.54 8.31 -3.26
CA ILE A 429 -16.40 8.00 -2.37
C ILE A 429 -15.11 8.13 -3.20
N TYR A 430 -14.37 9.20 -2.94
CA TYR A 430 -13.15 9.56 -3.65
C TYR A 430 -11.92 9.13 -2.88
N ARG A 431 -11.05 8.34 -3.52
CA ARG A 431 -9.72 8.05 -2.99
C ARG A 431 -8.77 9.20 -3.27
N ASN A 432 -7.93 9.55 -2.30
CA ASN A 432 -6.83 10.48 -2.49
C ASN A 432 -5.57 9.76 -3.02
N ILE A 433 -5.24 10.03 -4.28
CA ILE A 433 -4.09 9.45 -4.99
C ILE A 433 -2.91 10.41 -5.14
N TYR A 434 -2.80 11.42 -4.25
CA TYR A 434 -1.71 12.39 -4.32
C TYR A 434 -0.33 11.70 -4.39
N SER A 435 0.44 12.13 -5.39
CA SER A 435 1.77 11.57 -5.72
C SER A 435 2.78 12.66 -6.09
N GLY A 436 2.63 13.85 -5.52
CA GLY A 436 3.52 15.00 -5.71
C GLY A 436 2.99 16.10 -6.65
N SER A 437 1.84 15.88 -7.28
CA SER A 437 1.10 16.89 -8.06
C SER A 437 -0.23 17.18 -7.37
N PRO A 438 -0.57 18.46 -7.11
CA PRO A 438 -1.86 18.83 -6.50
C PRO A 438 -3.03 18.76 -7.49
N SER A 439 -2.79 18.44 -8.77
CA SER A 439 -3.85 18.29 -9.76
C SER A 439 -4.32 16.84 -9.86
N GLY A 440 -5.64 16.65 -9.81
CA GLY A 440 -6.31 15.35 -9.95
C GLY A 440 -6.02 14.40 -8.79
N ILE A 441 -6.17 14.85 -7.54
CA ILE A 441 -5.81 14.02 -6.37
C ILE A 441 -6.99 13.18 -5.88
N LEU A 442 -8.22 13.67 -5.98
CA LEU A 442 -9.43 12.94 -5.60
C LEU A 442 -9.99 12.21 -6.82
N HIS A 443 -10.17 10.90 -6.69
CA HIS A 443 -10.62 10.02 -7.77
C HIS A 443 -11.58 8.95 -7.28
N GLU A 444 -12.71 8.80 -7.96
CA GLU A 444 -13.64 7.71 -7.72
C GLU A 444 -13.25 6.48 -8.55
N LEU A 445 -12.75 5.45 -7.87
CA LEU A 445 -12.22 4.27 -8.53
C LEU A 445 -13.35 3.31 -8.95
N THR A 446 -13.18 2.66 -10.11
CA THR A 446 -14.09 1.62 -10.61
C THR A 446 -13.42 0.24 -10.55
N PRO A 447 -14.13 -0.82 -10.10
CA PRO A 447 -15.51 -0.82 -9.60
C PRO A 447 -15.68 -0.04 -8.29
N LEU A 448 -16.89 0.50 -8.06
CA LEU A 448 -17.22 1.23 -6.84
C LEU A 448 -17.02 0.34 -5.61
N VAL A 449 -16.62 0.95 -4.49
CA VAL A 449 -16.34 0.23 -3.22
C VAL A 449 -17.62 -0.19 -2.48
N ILE A 450 -18.71 0.54 -2.70
CA ILE A 450 -20.09 0.20 -2.34
C ILE A 450 -20.90 0.18 -3.63
N SER A 451 -21.89 -0.71 -3.74
CA SER A 451 -22.68 -0.82 -4.96
C SER A 451 -23.47 0.47 -5.22
N ALA A 452 -23.66 0.84 -6.49
CA ALA A 452 -24.34 2.09 -6.83
C ALA A 452 -25.73 2.20 -6.18
N ALA A 453 -26.49 1.10 -6.12
CA ALA A 453 -27.82 1.07 -5.51
C ALA A 453 -27.83 1.30 -3.99
N GLU A 454 -26.70 1.10 -3.32
CA GLU A 454 -26.55 1.31 -1.88
C GLU A 454 -26.03 2.72 -1.53
N LEU A 455 -25.56 3.47 -2.52
CA LEU A 455 -25.05 4.84 -2.36
C LEU A 455 -26.16 5.89 -2.54
N ASP A 456 -27.37 5.48 -2.88
CA ASP A 456 -28.52 6.38 -3.07
C ASP A 456 -29.00 6.95 -1.72
N TRP A 457 -29.38 8.24 -1.73
CA TRP A 457 -30.12 8.92 -0.66
C TRP A 457 -29.40 9.13 0.67
N TRP A 458 -28.07 9.26 0.68
CA TRP A 458 -27.35 9.59 1.91
C TRP A 458 -27.45 11.09 2.19
N THR A 459 -27.60 11.41 3.47
CA THR A 459 -27.74 12.77 4.01
C THR A 459 -26.49 13.19 4.77
N ASP A 460 -25.93 12.29 5.57
CA ASP A 460 -24.62 12.44 6.19
C ASP A 460 -23.96 11.06 6.45
N VAL A 461 -22.67 11.05 6.81
CA VAL A 461 -21.90 9.85 7.11
C VAL A 461 -20.88 10.05 8.24
N ALA A 462 -20.92 9.21 9.26
CA ALA A 462 -19.88 9.15 10.28
C ALA A 462 -18.75 8.20 9.88
N ILE A 463 -17.49 8.60 10.10
CA ILE A 463 -16.28 7.81 9.79
C ILE A 463 -15.52 7.49 11.08
N PHE A 464 -15.64 6.26 11.58
CA PHE A 464 -14.91 5.80 12.77
C PHE A 464 -14.83 4.27 12.84
N ASP A 465 -13.87 3.74 13.59
CA ASP A 465 -13.73 2.30 13.81
C ASP A 465 -14.74 1.83 14.86
N ILE A 466 -15.74 1.06 14.43
CA ILE A 466 -16.80 0.55 15.30
C ILE A 466 -16.29 -0.68 16.08
N ASN A 467 -15.45 -1.52 15.47
CA ASN A 467 -15.18 -2.86 15.99
C ASN A 467 -13.78 -3.07 16.61
N GLY A 468 -12.93 -2.05 16.59
CA GLY A 468 -11.60 -2.06 17.16
C GLY A 468 -10.55 -2.76 16.29
N ASP A 469 -10.86 -3.07 15.02
CA ASP A 469 -9.88 -3.63 14.07
C ASP A 469 -8.93 -2.57 13.48
N THR A 470 -9.10 -1.34 13.94
CA THR A 470 -8.43 -0.10 13.59
C THR A 470 -8.89 0.52 12.27
N TRP A 471 -9.58 -0.19 11.37
CA TRP A 471 -10.02 0.33 10.08
C TRP A 471 -11.29 1.17 10.22
N PRO A 472 -11.36 2.38 9.62
CA PRO A 472 -12.56 3.19 9.74
C PRO A 472 -13.75 2.52 9.04
N ASP A 473 -14.83 2.39 9.79
CA ASP A 473 -16.16 1.96 9.34
C ASP A 473 -17.03 3.19 9.04
N LEU A 474 -18.20 2.97 8.43
CA LEU A 474 -19.14 4.02 8.10
C LEU A 474 -20.50 3.77 8.76
N VAL A 475 -21.08 4.84 9.31
CA VAL A 475 -22.52 4.91 9.59
C VAL A 475 -23.11 5.98 8.71
N ALA A 476 -24.01 5.61 7.80
CA ALA A 476 -24.65 6.59 6.91
C ALA A 476 -26.12 6.78 7.28
N GLY A 477 -26.54 8.04 7.24
CA GLY A 477 -27.93 8.44 7.36
C GLY A 477 -28.57 8.51 5.99
N THR A 478 -29.61 7.73 5.76
CA THR A 478 -30.29 7.64 4.46
C THR A 478 -31.78 7.98 4.59
N CYS A 479 -32.45 8.13 3.45
CA CYS A 479 -33.92 8.20 3.38
C CYS A 479 -34.65 6.96 3.92
N THR A 480 -33.95 5.82 4.08
CA THR A 480 -34.54 4.57 4.60
C THR A 480 -34.14 4.29 6.04
N GLY A 481 -33.27 5.11 6.65
CA GLY A 481 -32.86 4.96 8.04
C GLY A 481 -31.35 5.11 8.23
N LEU A 482 -30.78 4.27 9.08
CA LEU A 482 -29.34 4.21 9.32
C LEU A 482 -28.79 2.92 8.74
N VAL A 483 -27.65 3.02 8.06
CA VAL A 483 -26.93 1.86 7.53
C VAL A 483 -25.49 1.85 8.05
N VAL A 484 -24.98 0.66 8.35
CA VAL A 484 -23.63 0.45 8.89
C VAL A 484 -22.81 -0.36 7.89
N TYR A 485 -21.70 0.19 7.43
CA TYR A 485 -20.73 -0.47 6.57
C TYR A 485 -19.43 -0.70 7.33
N MET A 486 -19.05 -1.96 7.47
CA MET A 486 -17.78 -2.34 8.10
C MET A 486 -16.69 -2.41 7.05
N ASN A 487 -15.57 -1.71 7.24
CA ASN A 487 -14.42 -1.77 6.36
C ASN A 487 -13.58 -2.99 6.71
N VAL A 488 -13.63 -4.00 5.86
CA VAL A 488 -12.91 -5.24 6.12
C VAL A 488 -11.43 -5.04 5.77
N PRO A 489 -10.51 -5.17 6.75
CA PRO A 489 -9.09 -4.93 6.52
C PRO A 489 -8.52 -5.81 5.38
N PRO A 490 -7.51 -5.32 4.64
CA PRO A 490 -6.73 -6.14 3.74
C PRO A 490 -6.15 -7.35 4.50
N MET A 491 -6.44 -8.54 3.99
CA MET A 491 -5.99 -9.79 4.60
C MET A 491 -4.75 -10.28 3.86
N ASN A 492 -3.64 -10.47 4.56
CA ASN A 492 -2.37 -10.91 4.00
C ASN A 492 -1.50 -11.62 5.05
N ILE A 493 -0.67 -12.56 4.60
CA ILE A 493 0.47 -13.08 5.36
C ILE A 493 1.74 -12.81 4.56
N THR A 494 2.67 -12.05 5.15
CA THR A 494 4.03 -11.92 4.63
C THR A 494 4.94 -12.91 5.34
N PHE A 495 5.76 -13.63 4.57
CA PHE A 495 6.72 -14.60 5.08
C PHE A 495 8.13 -14.02 5.04
N ALA A 496 8.85 -14.09 6.15
CA ALA A 496 10.25 -13.72 6.27
C ALA A 496 11.07 -14.93 6.75
N TYR A 497 12.34 -14.99 6.35
CA TYR A 497 13.22 -16.13 6.64
C TYR A 497 14.45 -15.63 7.39
N PRO A 498 14.44 -15.60 8.73
CA PRO A 498 15.56 -15.10 9.53
C PRO A 498 16.89 -15.81 9.27
N ASP A 499 16.85 -17.07 8.83
CA ASP A 499 18.03 -17.88 8.51
C ASP A 499 18.41 -17.83 7.02
N GLY A 500 17.66 -17.05 6.23
CA GLY A 500 17.66 -17.13 4.77
C GLY A 500 16.96 -18.40 4.26
N LEU A 501 16.62 -18.40 2.97
CA LEU A 501 16.10 -19.58 2.29
C LEU A 501 17.25 -20.55 1.95
N PRO A 502 17.15 -21.85 2.28
CA PRO A 502 18.17 -22.81 1.88
C PRO A 502 18.18 -23.00 0.37
N THR A 503 19.35 -22.82 -0.24
CA THR A 503 19.63 -23.08 -1.66
C THR A 503 20.38 -24.40 -1.86
N THR A 504 21.06 -24.89 -0.82
CA THR A 504 21.76 -26.19 -0.81
C THR A 504 21.49 -27.00 0.45
N ALA A 505 21.54 -28.33 0.31
CA ALA A 505 21.50 -29.28 1.41
C ALA A 505 22.51 -30.41 1.21
N ALA A 506 23.11 -30.87 2.31
CA ALA A 506 23.98 -32.04 2.29
C ALA A 506 23.15 -33.33 2.08
N PRO A 507 23.64 -34.31 1.30
CA PRO A 507 22.96 -35.58 1.12
C PRO A 507 22.72 -36.29 2.45
N GLY A 508 21.55 -36.91 2.60
CA GLY A 508 21.18 -37.67 3.80
C GLY A 508 20.88 -36.82 5.04
N VAL A 509 20.97 -35.48 4.95
CA VAL A 509 20.79 -34.57 6.09
C VAL A 509 19.53 -33.71 5.89
N ALA A 510 18.63 -33.74 6.87
CA ALA A 510 17.47 -32.84 6.91
C ALA A 510 17.92 -31.39 7.06
N LYS A 511 17.24 -30.46 6.38
CA LYS A 511 17.57 -29.04 6.39
C LYS A 511 16.47 -28.24 7.06
N SER A 512 16.81 -27.57 8.15
CA SER A 512 15.88 -26.75 8.93
C SER A 512 16.19 -25.25 8.78
N PHE A 513 15.14 -24.43 8.76
CA PHE A 513 15.20 -22.96 8.72
C PHE A 513 13.93 -22.38 9.36
N ARG A 514 14.00 -21.16 9.86
CA ARG A 514 12.86 -20.47 10.48
C ARG A 514 12.05 -19.68 9.47
N VAL A 515 10.75 -19.62 9.75
CA VAL A 515 9.75 -18.85 8.99
C VAL A 515 9.06 -17.93 9.98
N GLN A 516 9.18 -16.63 9.75
CA GLN A 516 8.49 -15.59 10.51
C GLN A 516 7.30 -15.12 9.67
N GLU A 517 6.11 -15.18 10.25
CA GLU A 517 4.90 -14.65 9.64
C GLU A 517 4.61 -13.25 10.19
N ALA A 518 4.21 -12.35 9.29
CA ALA A 518 3.58 -11.08 9.61
C ALA A 518 2.19 -11.09 8.97
N VAL A 519 1.17 -11.09 9.82
CA VAL A 519 -0.23 -11.19 9.42
C VAL A 519 -0.85 -9.79 9.47
N ALA A 520 -1.51 -9.39 8.40
CA ALA A 520 -2.34 -8.20 8.35
C ALA A 520 -3.77 -8.66 8.05
N GLY A 521 -4.75 -8.31 8.89
CA GLY A 521 -6.14 -8.77 8.75
C GLY A 521 -6.33 -10.28 9.02
N GLY A 522 -7.16 -10.60 10.02
CA GLY A 522 -7.48 -11.98 10.41
C GLY A 522 -6.41 -12.67 11.27
N THR A 523 -6.68 -13.92 11.66
CA THR A 523 -5.80 -14.75 12.49
C THR A 523 -5.38 -16.02 11.75
N VAL A 524 -4.09 -16.37 11.79
CA VAL A 524 -3.62 -17.65 11.24
C VAL A 524 -4.29 -18.81 11.97
N ILE A 525 -4.99 -19.67 11.23
CA ILE A 525 -5.63 -20.87 11.78
C ILE A 525 -4.55 -21.74 12.41
N ALA A 526 -4.80 -22.19 13.65
CA ALA A 526 -3.88 -23.08 14.35
C ALA A 526 -3.56 -24.31 13.49
N ASP A 527 -2.28 -24.68 13.44
CA ASP A 527 -1.75 -25.75 12.60
C ASP A 527 -2.08 -25.59 11.10
N SER A 528 -2.24 -24.38 10.54
CA SER A 528 -2.41 -24.17 9.10
C SER A 528 -1.11 -23.92 8.35
N THR A 529 -0.06 -23.44 9.04
CA THR A 529 1.26 -23.21 8.44
C THR A 529 1.89 -24.53 7.97
N ARG A 530 2.28 -24.60 6.71
CA ARG A 530 2.79 -25.79 6.02
C ARG A 530 4.05 -25.48 5.23
N LEU A 531 4.96 -26.46 5.21
CA LEU A 531 6.09 -26.53 4.30
C LEU A 531 5.70 -27.53 3.23
N MET A 532 5.77 -27.11 1.98
CA MET A 532 5.45 -27.91 0.80
C MET A 532 6.74 -28.20 0.06
N TRP A 533 7.03 -29.46 -0.29
CA TRP A 533 8.21 -29.79 -1.10
C TRP A 533 7.93 -30.85 -2.17
N SER A 534 8.64 -30.79 -3.28
CA SER A 534 8.58 -31.69 -4.43
C SER A 534 9.99 -32.14 -4.78
N VAL A 535 10.16 -33.41 -5.10
CA VAL A 535 11.45 -34.01 -5.47
C VAL A 535 11.37 -34.51 -6.91
N ASP A 536 12.35 -34.14 -7.73
CA ASP A 536 12.51 -34.57 -9.12
C ASP A 536 11.25 -34.35 -9.99
N GLY A 537 10.50 -33.27 -9.71
CA GLY A 537 9.26 -32.93 -10.43
C GLY A 537 8.02 -33.73 -10.01
N GLY A 538 8.11 -34.53 -8.94
CA GLY A 538 6.98 -35.27 -8.37
C GLY A 538 5.92 -34.37 -7.71
N ALA A 539 4.86 -34.99 -7.19
CA ALA A 539 3.82 -34.28 -6.45
C ALA A 539 4.38 -33.61 -5.19
N PHE A 540 3.82 -32.45 -4.83
CA PHE A 540 4.18 -31.78 -3.58
C PHE A 540 3.69 -32.59 -2.37
N GLN A 541 4.61 -32.82 -1.44
CA GLN A 541 4.39 -33.33 -0.10
C GLN A 541 4.28 -32.14 0.87
N SER A 542 3.73 -32.37 2.07
CA SER A 542 3.53 -31.31 3.05
C SER A 542 3.82 -31.76 4.48
N ALA A 543 4.24 -30.81 5.32
CA ALA A 543 4.37 -30.98 6.77
C ALA A 543 3.93 -29.70 7.50
N VAL A 544 3.33 -29.86 8.67
CA VAL A 544 3.00 -28.75 9.59
C VAL A 544 4.30 -28.16 10.13
N LEU A 545 4.41 -26.84 10.21
CA LEU A 545 5.54 -26.22 10.89
C LEU A 545 5.21 -26.05 12.38
N PRO A 546 6.00 -26.62 13.31
CA PRO A 546 5.84 -26.34 14.72
C PRO A 546 6.23 -24.89 15.04
N SER A 547 5.42 -24.23 15.88
CA SER A 547 5.74 -22.92 16.43
C SER A 547 6.93 -23.00 17.40
N VAL A 548 7.84 -22.03 17.29
CA VAL A 548 9.01 -21.84 18.17
C VAL A 548 9.04 -20.45 18.80
N GLY A 549 7.98 -19.66 18.60
CA GLY A 549 7.80 -18.30 19.11
C GLY A 549 6.57 -17.64 18.52
N THR A 550 6.31 -16.38 18.90
CA THR A 550 5.18 -15.60 18.37
C THR A 550 5.32 -15.42 16.86
N ASN A 551 4.39 -16.01 16.10
CA ASN A 551 4.40 -16.06 14.63
C ASN A 551 5.73 -16.55 14.02
N LEU A 552 6.51 -17.33 14.79
CA LEU A 552 7.80 -17.86 14.37
C LEU A 552 7.73 -19.38 14.38
N PHE A 553 8.08 -19.99 13.26
CA PHE A 553 7.90 -21.41 13.00
C PHE A 553 9.19 -22.07 12.51
N GLN A 554 9.35 -23.36 12.80
CA GLN A 554 10.48 -24.16 12.34
C GLN A 554 10.09 -25.00 11.12
N ALA A 555 10.57 -24.62 9.93
CA ALA A 555 10.51 -25.47 8.75
C ALA A 555 11.63 -26.51 8.79
N THR A 556 11.32 -27.74 8.38
CA THR A 556 12.31 -28.81 8.20
C THR A 556 12.02 -29.57 6.92
N LEU A 557 12.88 -29.38 5.91
CA LEU A 557 12.92 -30.23 4.74
C LEU A 557 13.55 -31.58 5.13
N PRO A 558 12.98 -32.72 4.70
CA PRO A 558 13.53 -34.03 5.01
C PRO A 558 14.91 -34.23 4.38
N ALA A 559 15.59 -35.30 4.78
CA ALA A 559 16.82 -35.72 4.13
C ALA A 559 16.55 -36.15 2.68
N PHE A 560 17.37 -35.66 1.76
CA PHE A 560 17.28 -35.98 0.34
C PHE A 560 18.55 -36.69 -0.14
N GLN A 561 18.43 -37.40 -1.26
CA GLN A 561 19.54 -38.10 -1.88
C GLN A 561 20.34 -37.15 -2.78
N CYS A 562 21.64 -37.42 -2.92
CA CYS A 562 22.52 -36.55 -3.68
C CYS A 562 22.09 -36.48 -5.16
N GLY A 563 22.13 -35.27 -5.74
CA GLY A 563 21.74 -35.02 -7.12
C GLY A 563 20.23 -34.89 -7.36
N GLN A 564 19.39 -35.06 -6.34
CA GLN A 564 17.96 -34.78 -6.46
C GLN A 564 17.69 -33.28 -6.62
N SER A 565 16.71 -32.95 -7.46
CA SER A 565 16.22 -31.59 -7.63
C SER A 565 15.02 -31.36 -6.73
N VAL A 566 15.17 -30.53 -5.71
CA VAL A 566 14.09 -30.24 -4.76
C VAL A 566 13.52 -28.85 -5.02
N ARG A 567 12.19 -28.75 -5.01
CA ARG A 567 11.47 -27.47 -4.99
C ARG A 567 10.59 -27.37 -3.76
N TYR A 568 10.51 -26.21 -3.12
CA TYR A 568 9.69 -26.04 -1.92
C TYR A 568 9.10 -24.64 -1.80
N TYR A 569 8.03 -24.51 -1.02
CA TYR A 569 7.40 -23.24 -0.66
C TYR A 569 6.71 -23.40 0.71
N VAL A 570 6.37 -22.28 1.34
CA VAL A 570 5.57 -22.28 2.57
C VAL A 570 4.19 -21.71 2.30
N SER A 571 3.20 -22.14 3.07
CA SER A 571 1.84 -21.63 3.00
C SER A 571 1.18 -21.58 4.37
N ALA A 572 0.27 -20.65 4.59
CA ALA A 572 -0.54 -20.58 5.80
C ALA A 572 -1.96 -20.08 5.46
N THR A 573 -2.93 -20.48 6.27
CA THR A 573 -4.35 -20.13 6.08
C THR A 573 -4.84 -19.31 7.27
N ILE A 574 -5.54 -18.21 7.00
CA ILE A 574 -6.19 -17.38 8.04
C ILE A 574 -7.65 -17.80 8.27
N ASP A 575 -8.26 -17.31 9.34
CA ASP A 575 -9.63 -17.58 9.80
C ASP A 575 -10.73 -17.29 8.77
N SER A 576 -10.50 -16.39 7.81
CA SER A 576 -11.39 -16.20 6.66
C SER A 576 -11.37 -17.35 5.63
N GLY A 577 -10.44 -18.30 5.78
CA GLY A 577 -10.22 -19.42 4.87
C GLY A 577 -9.25 -19.11 3.71
N LEU A 578 -8.78 -17.86 3.57
CA LEU A 578 -7.78 -17.48 2.58
C LEU A 578 -6.42 -18.11 2.90
N THR A 579 -5.74 -18.62 1.87
CA THR A 579 -4.41 -19.24 1.99
C THR A 579 -3.38 -18.42 1.25
N PHE A 580 -2.31 -18.06 1.95
CA PHE A 580 -1.16 -17.32 1.41
C PHE A 580 0.03 -18.25 1.30
N SER A 581 0.90 -18.00 0.33
CA SER A 581 2.11 -18.79 0.12
C SER A 581 3.29 -17.92 -0.25
N ASP A 582 4.50 -18.42 -0.01
CA ASP A 582 5.73 -17.81 -0.50
C ASP A 582 6.61 -18.86 -1.23
N PRO A 583 6.89 -18.65 -2.54
CA PRO A 583 6.48 -17.51 -3.36
C PRO A 583 4.96 -17.41 -3.58
N ALA A 584 4.42 -16.20 -3.72
CA ALA A 584 2.97 -15.95 -3.86
C ALA A 584 2.28 -16.67 -5.03
N THR A 585 3.06 -17.11 -6.03
CA THR A 585 2.56 -17.86 -7.20
C THR A 585 2.73 -19.37 -7.06
N ALA A 586 3.09 -19.88 -5.87
CA ALA A 586 3.18 -21.31 -5.63
C ALA A 586 1.84 -22.02 -5.89
N PRO A 587 1.85 -23.27 -6.43
CA PRO A 587 3.02 -24.10 -6.73
C PRO A 587 3.64 -23.86 -8.12
N VAL A 588 3.22 -22.82 -8.86
CA VAL A 588 3.76 -22.52 -10.20
C VAL A 588 5.23 -22.12 -10.09
N GLN A 589 5.55 -21.18 -9.21
CA GLN A 589 6.92 -20.92 -8.78
C GLN A 589 7.16 -21.48 -7.38
N ALA A 590 8.37 -21.96 -7.14
CA ALA A 590 8.80 -22.49 -5.86
C ALA A 590 10.30 -22.27 -5.71
N ASN A 591 10.77 -22.19 -4.46
CA ASN A 591 12.18 -22.10 -4.14
C ASN A 591 12.89 -23.39 -4.56
N ALA A 592 14.11 -23.28 -5.10
CA ALA A 592 14.91 -24.43 -5.50
C ALA A 592 15.95 -24.77 -4.43
N LEU A 593 16.19 -26.05 -4.24
CA LEU A 593 17.22 -26.59 -3.36
C LEU A 593 18.01 -27.67 -4.10
N SER A 594 19.33 -27.49 -4.18
CA SER A 594 20.25 -28.48 -4.72
C SER A 594 20.82 -29.37 -3.62
N VAL A 595 20.82 -30.68 -3.84
CA VAL A 595 21.36 -31.65 -2.87
C VAL A 595 22.76 -32.08 -3.30
N GLU A 596 23.78 -31.57 -2.61
CA GLU A 596 25.18 -31.66 -3.03
C GLU A 596 26.15 -31.73 -1.83
N SER A 597 27.32 -32.32 -2.04
CA SER A 597 28.35 -32.48 -0.97
C SER A 597 29.44 -31.41 -1.00
N GLY A 598 29.60 -30.70 -2.12
CA GLY A 598 30.58 -29.63 -2.29
C GLY A 598 30.93 -29.37 -3.76
N ASN A 599 31.69 -28.29 -3.99
CA ASN A 599 32.21 -27.90 -5.31
C ASN A 599 33.71 -28.19 -5.41
N THR A 600 34.12 -28.64 -6.59
CA THR A 600 35.53 -28.78 -6.96
C THR A 600 35.82 -27.88 -8.17
N THR A 601 37.09 -27.54 -8.39
CA THR A 601 37.55 -26.83 -9.59
C THR A 601 38.47 -27.77 -10.37
N PRO A 602 37.93 -28.65 -11.24
CA PRO A 602 38.74 -29.67 -11.92
C PRO A 602 39.80 -29.07 -12.84
N TYR A 603 39.58 -27.84 -13.30
CA TYR A 603 40.52 -27.13 -14.15
C TYR A 603 40.38 -25.62 -13.95
N SER A 604 41.51 -24.94 -13.92
CA SER A 604 41.62 -23.49 -13.98
C SER A 604 42.94 -23.13 -14.64
N ASN A 605 42.89 -22.30 -15.67
CA ASN A 605 44.08 -21.76 -16.33
C ASN A 605 43.79 -20.32 -16.76
N ASP A 606 44.58 -19.40 -16.22
CA ASP A 606 44.59 -17.96 -16.51
C ASP A 606 45.49 -17.62 -17.71
N MET A 607 45.99 -18.64 -18.42
CA MET A 607 46.88 -18.52 -19.59
C MET A 607 48.26 -17.90 -19.30
N GLU A 608 48.56 -17.59 -18.04
CA GLU A 608 49.90 -17.22 -17.56
C GLU A 608 50.80 -18.44 -17.36
N THR A 609 50.16 -19.56 -17.06
CA THR A 609 50.83 -20.85 -16.89
C THR A 609 50.95 -21.62 -18.21
N SER A 610 51.53 -22.82 -18.18
CA SER A 610 51.71 -23.63 -19.39
C SER A 610 50.36 -23.98 -20.03
N THR A 611 50.24 -23.77 -21.34
CA THR A 611 49.09 -24.14 -22.18
C THR A 611 49.42 -25.28 -23.15
N ALA A 612 50.50 -26.04 -22.91
CA ALA A 612 51.00 -27.09 -23.80
C ALA A 612 50.01 -28.26 -24.04
N ASP A 613 48.98 -28.37 -23.20
CA ASP A 613 47.87 -29.33 -23.27
C ASP A 613 46.71 -28.86 -24.17
N TRP A 614 46.70 -27.58 -24.55
CA TRP A 614 45.80 -27.04 -25.57
C TRP A 614 46.34 -27.30 -26.97
N THR A 615 45.45 -27.49 -27.93
CA THR A 615 45.81 -27.83 -29.32
C THR A 615 45.23 -26.81 -30.30
N VAL A 616 46.07 -26.25 -31.16
CA VAL A 616 45.64 -25.40 -32.27
C VAL A 616 45.48 -26.25 -33.53
N LEU A 617 44.33 -26.15 -34.18
CA LEU A 617 44.04 -26.79 -35.46
C LEU A 617 43.66 -25.72 -36.49
N ASN A 618 44.52 -25.53 -37.49
CA ASN A 618 44.28 -24.65 -38.63
C ASN A 618 43.78 -25.48 -39.81
N GLU A 619 42.68 -25.07 -40.44
CA GLU A 619 42.16 -25.75 -41.64
C GLU A 619 43.00 -25.46 -42.88
N ASP A 620 42.93 -26.37 -43.86
CA ASP A 620 43.54 -26.20 -45.17
C ASP A 620 42.95 -24.95 -45.85
N GLY A 621 43.76 -23.89 -45.95
CA GLY A 621 43.36 -22.60 -46.52
C GLY A 621 43.73 -21.40 -45.65
N LEU A 622 43.83 -21.56 -44.33
CA LEU A 622 44.19 -20.47 -43.42
C LEU A 622 45.59 -19.90 -43.76
N THR A 623 45.66 -18.61 -44.06
CA THR A 623 46.92 -17.93 -44.40
C THR A 623 47.56 -17.23 -43.19
N THR A 624 46.74 -16.72 -42.29
CA THR A 624 47.08 -15.82 -41.15
C THR A 624 46.01 -15.96 -40.05
N GLY A 625 46.30 -15.47 -38.84
CA GLY A 625 45.34 -15.44 -37.72
C GLY A 625 45.20 -16.75 -36.94
N GLY A 626 46.12 -17.69 -37.09
CA GLY A 626 46.14 -18.90 -36.26
C GLY A 626 46.25 -18.57 -34.76
N TRP A 627 45.55 -19.32 -33.91
CA TRP A 627 45.64 -19.14 -32.46
C TRP A 627 47.07 -19.27 -31.94
N GLU A 628 47.48 -18.35 -31.05
CA GLU A 628 48.73 -18.43 -30.29
C GLU A 628 48.56 -17.86 -28.88
N VAL A 629 49.43 -18.27 -27.95
CA VAL A 629 49.53 -17.61 -26.65
C VAL A 629 50.57 -16.51 -26.72
N ALA A 630 50.15 -15.28 -26.44
CA ALA A 630 51.04 -14.13 -26.46
C ALA A 630 50.61 -13.08 -25.44
N THR A 631 51.50 -12.12 -25.16
CA THR A 631 51.08 -10.86 -24.53
C THR A 631 50.36 -10.02 -25.59
N PRO A 632 49.05 -9.75 -25.45
CA PRO A 632 48.29 -9.11 -26.52
C PRO A 632 48.86 -7.76 -26.94
N ILE A 633 48.95 -7.52 -28.24
CA ILE A 633 49.35 -6.24 -28.83
C ILE A 633 48.12 -5.63 -29.50
N GLY A 634 47.64 -4.54 -28.92
CA GLY A 634 46.42 -3.88 -29.38
C GLY A 634 46.56 -3.28 -30.76
N THR A 635 45.59 -3.58 -31.63
CA THR A 635 45.43 -2.98 -32.97
C THR A 635 44.05 -2.32 -33.07
N THR A 636 43.89 -1.38 -34.00
CA THR A 636 42.62 -0.64 -34.16
C THR A 636 42.13 -0.73 -35.60
N SER A 637 40.86 -1.05 -35.79
CA SER A 637 40.15 -0.93 -37.06
C SER A 637 39.09 0.16 -36.93
N GLY A 638 39.29 1.28 -37.64
CA GLY A 638 38.50 2.49 -37.43
C GLY A 638 38.72 3.09 -36.03
N ILE A 639 37.64 3.23 -35.25
CA ILE A 639 37.68 3.73 -33.86
C ILE A 639 37.63 2.61 -32.81
N TYR A 640 37.50 1.36 -33.24
CA TYR A 640 37.35 0.20 -32.36
C TYR A 640 38.66 -0.57 -32.26
N ALA A 641 38.89 -1.22 -31.12
CA ALA A 641 40.02 -2.11 -30.94
C ALA A 641 39.71 -3.46 -31.62
N ALA A 642 40.57 -3.84 -32.57
CA ALA A 642 40.46 -5.11 -33.28
C ALA A 642 41.08 -6.24 -32.45
N ALA A 643 42.38 -6.17 -32.19
CA ALA A 643 43.05 -7.01 -31.20
C ALA A 643 43.10 -6.31 -29.82
N PRO A 644 43.00 -7.06 -28.71
CA PRO A 644 43.09 -6.51 -27.36
C PRO A 644 44.50 -5.99 -27.05
N ALA A 645 44.59 -4.91 -26.26
CA ALA A 645 45.88 -4.33 -25.85
C ALA A 645 46.49 -4.97 -24.59
N THR A 646 45.69 -5.73 -23.85
CA THR A 646 46.05 -6.47 -22.65
C THR A 646 45.26 -7.76 -22.61
N ASP A 647 45.70 -8.72 -21.79
CA ASP A 647 44.91 -9.89 -21.39
C ASP A 647 43.68 -9.48 -20.54
N ALA A 648 42.85 -10.47 -20.18
CA ALA A 648 41.67 -10.28 -19.33
C ALA A 648 41.99 -10.39 -17.84
N SER A 649 43.02 -11.18 -17.50
CA SER A 649 43.43 -11.48 -16.14
C SER A 649 43.83 -10.23 -15.33
N PRO A 650 43.45 -10.13 -14.04
CA PRO A 650 43.91 -9.03 -13.18
C PRO A 650 45.42 -9.08 -12.86
N VAL A 651 46.01 -10.27 -12.93
CA VAL A 651 47.44 -10.53 -12.67
C VAL A 651 47.92 -11.47 -13.76
N GLY A 652 48.79 -10.97 -14.63
CA GLY A 652 49.15 -11.67 -15.85
C GLY A 652 49.49 -10.69 -16.96
N THR A 653 49.86 -11.22 -18.12
CA THR A 653 50.00 -10.45 -19.36
C THR A 653 49.60 -11.23 -20.61
N LYS A 654 49.28 -12.52 -20.53
CA LYS A 654 49.16 -13.45 -21.65
C LYS A 654 47.72 -13.92 -21.81
N ALA A 655 47.30 -14.07 -23.05
CA ALA A 655 46.05 -14.72 -23.41
C ALA A 655 46.25 -15.55 -24.69
N TRP A 656 45.29 -16.43 -25.00
CA TRP A 656 45.17 -16.92 -26.37
C TRP A 656 44.61 -15.79 -27.23
N VAL A 657 45.26 -15.47 -28.33
CA VAL A 657 44.79 -14.53 -29.35
C VAL A 657 44.92 -15.17 -30.73
N THR A 658 44.06 -14.81 -31.66
CA THR A 658 44.33 -15.01 -33.09
C THR A 658 45.55 -14.16 -33.43
N GLN A 659 46.59 -14.81 -33.98
CA GLN A 659 47.94 -14.30 -34.28
C GLN A 659 48.25 -12.86 -33.83
N ASN A 660 49.22 -12.69 -32.93
CA ASN A 660 49.55 -11.39 -32.40
C ASN A 660 50.23 -10.50 -33.45
N GLY A 661 49.75 -9.27 -33.58
CA GLY A 661 50.29 -8.27 -34.49
C GLY A 661 51.63 -7.68 -34.05
N LEU A 662 52.17 -6.77 -34.86
CA LEU A 662 53.32 -5.95 -34.48
C LEU A 662 52.87 -4.67 -33.77
N THR A 663 53.67 -4.17 -32.82
CA THR A 663 53.39 -2.89 -32.17
C THR A 663 53.30 -1.76 -33.19
N GLY A 664 52.14 -1.10 -33.28
CA GLY A 664 51.87 -0.05 -34.27
C GLY A 664 51.59 -0.55 -35.69
N GLY A 665 51.43 -1.87 -35.88
CA GLY A 665 51.03 -2.47 -37.14
C GLY A 665 49.56 -2.22 -37.49
N ALA A 666 49.19 -2.49 -38.74
CA ALA A 666 47.79 -2.45 -39.18
C ALA A 666 47.02 -3.67 -38.62
N SER A 667 45.73 -3.50 -38.32
CA SER A 667 44.90 -4.59 -37.79
C SER A 667 44.69 -5.72 -38.79
N ALA A 668 44.61 -5.40 -40.09
CA ALA A 668 44.39 -6.36 -41.17
C ALA A 668 45.66 -7.08 -41.65
N THR A 669 46.56 -7.45 -40.73
CA THR A 669 47.85 -8.10 -41.10
C THR A 669 48.10 -9.38 -40.32
N ALA A 670 47.48 -9.50 -39.14
CA ALA A 670 47.61 -10.66 -38.26
C ALA A 670 46.23 -11.22 -37.88
N ASP A 671 45.18 -10.75 -38.55
CA ASP A 671 43.83 -11.27 -38.42
C ASP A 671 43.68 -12.65 -39.07
N VAL A 672 42.55 -13.29 -38.75
CA VAL A 672 42.14 -14.54 -39.41
C VAL A 672 41.83 -14.22 -40.85
N ASP A 673 42.52 -14.88 -41.79
CA ASP A 673 42.26 -14.73 -43.22
C ASP A 673 42.09 -16.07 -43.92
N THR A 674 41.10 -16.12 -44.82
CA THR A 674 40.89 -17.17 -45.82
C THR A 674 40.75 -18.61 -45.26
N GLY A 675 40.25 -18.76 -44.04
CA GLY A 675 40.08 -20.07 -43.44
C GLY A 675 39.56 -20.04 -42.01
N THR A 676 39.65 -21.19 -41.33
CA THR A 676 39.24 -21.37 -39.94
C THR A 676 40.43 -21.78 -39.08
N THR A 677 40.58 -21.16 -37.92
CA THR A 677 41.45 -21.66 -36.84
C THR A 677 40.63 -22.11 -35.64
N ARG A 678 41.05 -23.19 -34.97
CA ARG A 678 40.38 -23.74 -33.79
C ARG A 678 41.34 -23.96 -32.65
N LEU A 679 41.01 -23.43 -31.49
CA LEU A 679 41.67 -23.71 -30.23
C LEU A 679 40.87 -24.80 -29.49
N LEU A 680 41.50 -25.95 -29.25
CA LEU A 680 40.90 -27.09 -28.56
C LEU A 680 41.48 -27.20 -27.15
N SER A 681 40.60 -27.33 -26.17
CA SER A 681 40.99 -27.62 -24.79
C SER A 681 41.57 -29.04 -24.66
N PRO A 682 42.23 -29.32 -23.52
CA PRO A 682 42.44 -30.68 -23.04
C PRO A 682 41.12 -31.43 -22.84
N VAL A 683 41.22 -32.74 -22.59
CA VAL A 683 40.07 -33.57 -22.18
C VAL A 683 39.89 -33.48 -20.67
N PHE A 684 38.65 -33.23 -20.24
CA PHE A 684 38.27 -33.11 -18.84
C PHE A 684 37.38 -34.28 -18.41
N ASP A 685 37.72 -34.92 -17.29
CA ASP A 685 36.86 -35.91 -16.67
C ASP A 685 35.85 -35.24 -15.74
N LEU A 686 34.59 -35.18 -16.17
CA LEU A 686 33.47 -34.66 -15.39
C LEU A 686 32.41 -35.74 -15.16
N SER A 687 32.76 -37.02 -15.34
CA SER A 687 31.81 -38.14 -15.25
C SER A 687 31.19 -38.32 -13.86
N THR A 688 31.87 -37.86 -12.82
CA THR A 688 31.42 -37.92 -11.42
C THR A 688 30.74 -36.64 -10.94
N ALA A 689 30.64 -35.62 -11.80
CA ALA A 689 30.00 -34.36 -11.45
C ALA A 689 28.48 -34.44 -11.65
N ILE A 690 27.71 -33.91 -10.70
CA ILE A 690 26.25 -33.78 -10.84
C ILE A 690 25.95 -32.73 -11.91
N ASN A 691 26.65 -31.61 -11.81
CA ASN A 691 26.62 -30.49 -12.72
C ASN A 691 28.00 -29.84 -12.75
N ALA A 692 28.30 -29.11 -13.81
CA ALA A 692 29.51 -28.29 -13.87
C ALA A 692 29.23 -26.98 -14.60
N THR A 693 29.78 -25.90 -14.07
CA THR A 693 29.73 -24.57 -14.68
C THR A 693 31.09 -24.25 -15.25
N VAL A 694 31.13 -23.81 -16.50
CA VAL A 694 32.34 -23.37 -17.19
C VAL A 694 32.38 -21.86 -17.22
N TYR A 695 33.57 -21.30 -16.99
CA TYR A 695 33.85 -19.87 -17.07
C TYR A 695 35.00 -19.64 -18.04
N TYR A 696 34.94 -18.55 -18.80
CA TYR A 696 36.03 -18.08 -19.65
C TYR A 696 35.84 -16.59 -19.96
N SER A 697 36.94 -15.88 -20.17
CA SER A 697 36.95 -14.53 -20.71
C SER A 697 37.15 -14.61 -22.23
N ARG A 698 36.37 -13.85 -23.01
CA ARG A 698 36.53 -13.78 -24.46
C ARG A 698 36.65 -12.34 -24.97
N TRP A 699 37.45 -12.19 -26.01
CA TRP A 699 37.49 -11.03 -26.90
C TRP A 699 37.01 -11.48 -28.28
N TYR A 700 36.28 -10.62 -28.97
CA TYR A 700 35.90 -10.85 -30.35
C TYR A 700 35.71 -9.50 -31.03
N PHE A 701 36.25 -9.38 -32.24
CA PHE A 701 36.05 -8.28 -33.15
C PHE A 701 35.96 -8.81 -34.58
N CYS A 702 35.03 -8.24 -35.36
CA CYS A 702 34.96 -8.40 -36.80
C CYS A 702 34.58 -7.02 -37.36
N SER A 703 35.29 -6.51 -38.36
CA SER A 703 34.99 -5.18 -38.93
C SER A 703 33.59 -5.08 -39.55
N ASP A 704 33.02 -6.23 -39.92
CA ASP A 704 31.69 -6.32 -40.51
C ASP A 704 30.61 -6.56 -39.45
N ALA A 705 31.01 -6.81 -38.19
CA ALA A 705 30.11 -6.95 -37.06
C ALA A 705 29.78 -5.60 -36.41
N PRO A 706 28.50 -5.32 -36.13
CA PRO A 706 28.13 -4.13 -35.35
C PRO A 706 28.35 -4.34 -33.84
N PRO A 707 28.30 -3.27 -33.02
CA PRO A 707 28.22 -3.40 -31.57
C PRO A 707 26.98 -4.22 -31.14
N ALA A 708 27.06 -4.87 -29.98
CA ALA A 708 25.93 -5.63 -29.42
C ALA A 708 24.61 -4.82 -29.41
N GLY A 709 23.55 -5.38 -30.00
CA GLY A 709 22.21 -4.76 -30.09
C GLY A 709 21.75 -4.35 -31.50
N ALA A 710 22.57 -4.55 -32.53
CA ALA A 710 22.22 -4.31 -33.93
C ALA A 710 22.21 -5.60 -34.77
N THR A 711 21.38 -5.64 -35.83
CA THR A 711 21.25 -6.80 -36.73
C THR A 711 22.35 -6.75 -37.81
N PRO A 712 23.24 -7.74 -37.91
CA PRO A 712 24.30 -7.72 -38.91
C PRO A 712 23.84 -8.12 -40.32
N ALA A 713 24.53 -7.63 -41.37
CA ALA A 713 24.25 -7.98 -42.76
C ALA A 713 24.99 -9.26 -43.21
N GLU A 714 26.30 -9.34 -42.99
CA GLU A 714 27.17 -10.53 -43.17
C GLU A 714 28.31 -10.42 -42.14
N VAL A 715 28.61 -11.48 -41.37
CA VAL A 715 29.61 -11.44 -40.27
C VAL A 715 30.28 -12.80 -40.07
N ASP A 716 31.60 -12.76 -39.96
CA ASP A 716 32.49 -13.84 -39.57
C ASP A 716 32.47 -14.10 -38.06
N LYS A 717 32.09 -15.29 -37.62
CA LYS A 717 31.66 -15.57 -36.23
C LYS A 717 32.70 -16.33 -35.43
N LEU A 718 32.77 -16.02 -34.14
CA LEU A 718 33.40 -16.90 -33.15
C LEU A 718 32.36 -17.88 -32.59
N PHE A 719 32.67 -19.17 -32.66
CA PHE A 719 31.86 -20.25 -32.11
C PHE A 719 32.53 -20.89 -30.91
N VAL A 720 31.80 -20.99 -29.81
CA VAL A 720 32.20 -21.74 -28.62
C VAL A 720 31.36 -23.01 -28.56
N GLU A 721 32.03 -24.15 -28.47
CA GLU A 721 31.39 -25.45 -28.56
C GLU A 721 31.96 -26.42 -27.53
N VAL A 722 31.11 -27.36 -27.11
CA VAL A 722 31.45 -28.42 -26.17
C VAL A 722 31.17 -29.79 -26.77
N SER A 723 32.02 -30.75 -26.48
CA SER A 723 31.88 -32.15 -26.85
C SER A 723 31.83 -33.02 -25.59
N ALA A 724 30.95 -34.01 -25.59
CA ALA A 724 30.86 -35.03 -24.54
C ALA A 724 31.47 -36.39 -24.97
N ASP A 725 32.08 -36.46 -26.16
CA ASP A 725 32.59 -37.70 -26.76
C ASP A 725 34.02 -37.53 -27.31
N GLY A 726 34.82 -36.69 -26.65
CA GLY A 726 36.23 -36.46 -26.99
C GLY A 726 36.48 -35.63 -28.26
N GLY A 727 35.43 -35.05 -28.83
CA GLY A 727 35.48 -34.22 -30.04
C GLY A 727 34.91 -34.87 -31.30
N THR A 728 34.16 -35.97 -31.18
CA THR A 728 33.48 -36.63 -32.31
C THR A 728 32.25 -35.84 -32.72
N THR A 729 31.45 -35.39 -31.75
CA THR A 729 30.31 -34.49 -31.92
C THR A 729 30.45 -33.25 -31.06
N TRP A 730 29.87 -32.14 -31.51
CA TRP A 730 30.01 -30.83 -30.88
C TRP A 730 28.64 -30.16 -30.75
N ALA A 731 28.33 -29.70 -29.54
CA ALA A 731 27.15 -28.91 -29.21
C ALA A 731 27.55 -27.43 -29.11
N ARG A 732 26.69 -26.54 -29.63
CA ARG A 732 26.93 -25.10 -29.62
C ARG A 732 26.64 -24.52 -28.24
N VAL A 733 27.63 -23.89 -27.62
CA VAL A 733 27.50 -23.12 -26.37
C VAL A 733 27.15 -21.69 -26.69
N GLU A 734 27.92 -21.07 -27.59
CA GLU A 734 27.78 -19.66 -27.92
C GLU A 734 28.07 -19.43 -29.42
N THR A 735 27.34 -18.48 -30.00
CA THR A 735 27.65 -17.90 -31.31
C THR A 735 27.82 -16.40 -31.15
N VAL A 736 29.05 -15.94 -31.37
CA VAL A 736 29.42 -14.53 -31.24
C VAL A 736 29.52 -13.92 -32.64
N SER A 737 28.69 -12.91 -32.88
CA SER A 737 28.66 -12.17 -34.16
C SER A 737 28.57 -10.66 -33.96
N THR A 738 28.85 -10.19 -32.74
CA THR A 738 28.94 -8.77 -32.36
C THR A 738 29.99 -8.65 -31.27
N TYR A 739 30.71 -7.53 -31.23
CA TYR A 739 31.61 -7.24 -30.11
C TYR A 739 30.84 -6.58 -28.94
N PRO A 740 31.27 -6.79 -27.68
CA PRO A 740 30.66 -6.20 -26.49
C PRO A 740 30.59 -4.66 -26.56
N ASN A 741 29.62 -4.05 -25.87
CA ASN A 741 29.55 -2.60 -25.69
C ASN A 741 29.69 -2.27 -24.19
N PRO A 742 30.82 -1.68 -23.75
CA PRO A 742 31.96 -1.23 -24.55
C PRO A 742 32.80 -2.38 -25.13
N ASN A 743 33.56 -2.12 -26.21
CA ASN A 743 34.46 -3.08 -26.88
C ASN A 743 35.62 -3.47 -25.93
N ALA A 744 35.40 -4.55 -25.17
CA ALA A 744 36.25 -5.00 -24.08
C ALA A 744 36.14 -6.53 -23.89
N TRP A 745 37.08 -7.11 -23.11
CA TRP A 745 36.99 -8.50 -22.64
C TRP A 745 35.68 -8.76 -21.89
N SER A 746 35.03 -9.88 -22.19
CA SER A 746 33.77 -10.28 -21.57
C SER A 746 33.90 -11.63 -20.89
N ARG A 747 33.61 -11.67 -19.59
CA ARG A 747 33.57 -12.91 -18.81
C ARG A 747 32.24 -13.62 -19.00
N MET A 748 32.31 -14.86 -19.46
CA MET A 748 31.16 -15.71 -19.77
C MET A 748 31.07 -16.86 -18.77
N SER A 749 29.85 -17.35 -18.52
CA SER A 749 29.62 -18.57 -17.74
C SER A 749 28.40 -19.35 -18.21
N PHE A 750 28.45 -20.68 -18.19
CA PHE A 750 27.32 -21.53 -18.55
C PHE A 750 27.35 -22.87 -17.81
N SER A 751 26.16 -23.43 -17.53
CA SER A 751 25.98 -24.76 -16.95
C SER A 751 26.06 -25.82 -18.04
N LEU A 752 26.89 -26.85 -17.87
CA LEU A 752 27.03 -27.91 -18.87
C LEU A 752 25.76 -28.73 -19.05
N ARG A 753 25.00 -28.96 -17.97
CA ARG A 753 23.72 -29.68 -18.00
C ARG A 753 22.64 -29.01 -18.85
N SER A 754 22.76 -27.70 -19.13
CA SER A 754 21.82 -27.03 -20.04
C SER A 754 22.16 -27.20 -21.51
N ILE A 755 23.36 -27.71 -21.84
CA ILE A 755 23.85 -27.86 -23.22
C ILE A 755 23.97 -29.33 -23.61
N VAL A 756 24.53 -30.16 -22.71
CA VAL A 756 24.68 -31.60 -22.90
C VAL A 756 23.92 -32.36 -21.80
N PRO A 757 23.21 -33.46 -22.15
CA PRO A 757 22.36 -34.17 -21.19
C PRO A 757 23.17 -34.95 -20.13
N THR A 758 24.39 -35.37 -20.47
CA THR A 758 25.27 -36.22 -19.65
C THR A 758 26.69 -35.67 -19.64
N LEU A 759 27.30 -35.60 -18.46
CA LEU A 759 28.72 -35.28 -18.30
C LEU A 759 29.55 -36.58 -18.37
N THR A 760 30.65 -36.56 -19.10
CA THR A 760 31.45 -37.76 -19.39
C THR A 760 32.90 -37.57 -18.95
N SER A 761 33.70 -38.63 -19.05
CA SER A 761 35.13 -38.56 -18.79
C SER A 761 35.94 -37.94 -19.95
N THR A 762 35.27 -37.59 -21.04
CA THR A 762 35.89 -37.13 -22.29
C THR A 762 35.41 -35.75 -22.72
N MET A 763 34.98 -34.91 -21.76
CA MET A 763 34.49 -33.57 -22.04
C MET A 763 35.58 -32.71 -22.66
N ARG A 764 35.25 -31.96 -23.73
CA ARG A 764 36.21 -31.12 -24.44
C ARG A 764 35.56 -29.85 -24.97
N PHE A 765 36.30 -28.75 -25.04
CA PHE A 765 35.83 -27.46 -25.53
C PHE A 765 36.64 -27.04 -26.75
N ARG A 766 35.99 -26.28 -27.65
CA ARG A 766 36.70 -25.62 -28.74
C ARG A 766 36.18 -24.21 -28.98
N PHE A 767 37.10 -23.35 -29.40
CA PHE A 767 36.87 -21.98 -29.83
C PHE A 767 37.26 -21.90 -31.30
N SER A 768 36.28 -21.73 -32.19
CA SER A 768 36.48 -21.74 -33.64
C SER A 768 36.13 -20.38 -34.21
N ILE A 769 37.06 -19.80 -34.96
CA ILE A 769 36.87 -18.52 -35.65
C ILE A 769 37.32 -18.67 -37.09
N SER A 770 36.55 -18.07 -37.99
CA SER A 770 36.76 -18.15 -39.43
C SER A 770 36.64 -16.76 -40.02
N ASP A 771 37.42 -16.47 -41.06
CA ASP A 771 37.21 -15.35 -41.98
C ASP A 771 37.11 -15.93 -43.39
N ILE A 772 35.88 -16.01 -43.91
CA ILE A 772 35.62 -16.65 -45.19
C ILE A 772 35.52 -15.59 -46.28
N GLY A 773 36.68 -15.29 -46.86
CA GLY A 773 36.83 -14.48 -48.06
C GLY A 773 37.33 -13.08 -47.77
N GLU A 774 38.58 -12.96 -47.30
CA GLU A 774 39.42 -11.76 -47.08
C GLU A 774 38.73 -10.40 -47.31
N ASN A 775 37.69 -10.14 -46.53
CA ASN A 775 36.83 -8.96 -46.64
C ASN A 775 36.61 -8.26 -45.31
N SER A 776 37.02 -8.88 -44.20
CA SER A 776 36.81 -8.39 -42.85
C SER A 776 38.09 -8.48 -42.03
N THR A 777 38.26 -7.58 -41.06
CA THR A 777 39.27 -7.77 -40.00
C THR A 777 38.66 -8.53 -38.85
N THR A 778 39.06 -9.79 -38.68
CA THR A 778 38.45 -10.72 -37.71
C THR A 778 39.47 -11.24 -36.70
N GLU A 779 39.21 -10.95 -35.42
CA GLU A 779 40.11 -11.20 -34.30
C GLU A 779 39.34 -11.77 -33.10
N ALA A 780 39.97 -12.66 -32.34
CA ALA A 780 39.43 -13.16 -31.09
C ALA A 780 40.52 -13.42 -30.05
N GLY A 781 40.09 -13.45 -28.79
CA GLY A 781 40.93 -13.79 -27.65
C GLY A 781 40.18 -14.67 -26.67
N ILE A 782 40.89 -15.58 -25.99
CA ILE A 782 40.37 -16.43 -24.92
C ILE A 782 41.32 -16.39 -23.73
N ASP A 783 40.76 -16.20 -22.54
CA ASP A 783 41.50 -16.09 -21.28
C ASP A 783 40.66 -16.63 -20.09
N ASP A 784 41.23 -16.74 -18.89
CA ASP A 784 40.53 -17.10 -17.64
C ASP A 784 39.65 -18.37 -17.71
N PHE A 785 40.09 -19.42 -18.41
CA PHE A 785 39.28 -20.62 -18.58
C PHE A 785 39.27 -21.48 -17.30
N SER A 786 38.09 -21.73 -16.74
CA SER A 786 37.94 -22.59 -15.56
C SER A 786 36.64 -23.38 -15.56
N ILE A 787 36.64 -24.50 -14.85
CA ILE A 787 35.48 -25.37 -14.67
C ILE A 787 35.25 -25.52 -13.17
N SER A 788 34.02 -25.28 -12.72
CA SER A 788 33.56 -25.58 -11.36
C SER A 788 32.57 -26.73 -11.42
N ALA A 789 32.91 -27.88 -10.83
CA ALA A 789 32.08 -29.07 -10.82
C ALA A 789 31.42 -29.26 -9.44
N VAL A 790 30.10 -29.39 -9.44
CA VAL A 790 29.31 -29.79 -8.28
C VAL A 790 29.47 -31.30 -8.12
N THR A 791 29.89 -31.72 -6.93
CA THR A 791 30.17 -33.13 -6.65
C THR A 791 29.17 -33.70 -5.64
N CYS A 792 28.77 -34.93 -5.92
CA CYS A 792 28.38 -35.90 -4.91
C CYS A 792 29.63 -36.70 -4.57
N VAL A 793 30.50 -36.21 -3.69
CA VAL A 793 31.40 -37.13 -3.00
C VAL A 793 30.48 -38.03 -2.19
N ASN A 794 30.46 -39.30 -2.57
CA ASN A 794 29.91 -40.35 -1.72
C ASN A 794 30.48 -40.10 -0.31
N PRO A 795 29.66 -39.85 0.73
CA PRO A 795 30.15 -39.56 2.08
C PRO A 795 31.01 -40.70 2.67
N CYS A 796 31.15 -41.80 1.94
CA CYS A 796 31.96 -42.96 2.27
C CYS A 796 33.33 -42.94 1.59
N VAL A 797 34.25 -42.13 2.12
CA VAL A 797 35.65 -42.03 1.64
C VAL A 797 36.37 -43.39 1.64
N GLY A 798 35.88 -44.37 2.41
CA GLY A 798 36.43 -45.73 2.47
C GLY A 798 35.72 -46.80 1.62
N ASP A 799 34.69 -46.48 0.84
CA ASP A 799 33.96 -47.45 0.01
C ASP A 799 34.60 -47.54 -1.39
N LEU A 800 35.58 -48.43 -1.52
CA LEU A 800 36.45 -48.52 -2.70
C LEU A 800 35.85 -49.38 -3.81
N ASP A 801 34.91 -50.27 -3.48
CA ASP A 801 34.16 -51.06 -4.46
C ASP A 801 32.78 -50.47 -4.80
N SER A 802 32.43 -49.32 -4.19
CA SER A 802 31.19 -48.58 -4.43
C SER A 802 29.92 -49.37 -4.11
N ASN A 803 29.98 -50.24 -3.10
CA ASN A 803 28.85 -51.07 -2.68
C ASN A 803 28.01 -50.45 -1.53
N ASN A 804 28.34 -49.22 -1.13
CA ASN A 804 27.77 -48.46 -0.01
C ASN A 804 28.06 -49.07 1.38
N VAL A 805 29.16 -49.83 1.54
CA VAL A 805 29.61 -50.39 2.82
C VAL A 805 31.14 -50.45 2.90
N VAL A 806 31.77 -49.64 3.75
CA VAL A 806 33.19 -49.80 4.06
C VAL A 806 33.41 -51.04 4.92
N ASN A 807 34.04 -52.05 4.34
CA ASN A 807 34.27 -53.32 5.00
C ASN A 807 35.62 -53.94 4.59
N GLY A 808 35.76 -55.25 4.85
CA GLY A 808 36.98 -56.00 4.55
C GLY A 808 37.35 -56.04 3.07
N ALA A 809 36.38 -55.88 2.16
CA ALA A 809 36.62 -55.78 0.73
C ALA A 809 37.41 -54.52 0.38
N ASP A 810 36.98 -53.38 0.91
CA ASP A 810 37.61 -52.07 0.70
C ASP A 810 39.00 -52.01 1.32
N LEU A 811 39.14 -52.54 2.55
CA LEU A 811 40.46 -52.68 3.17
C LEU A 811 41.41 -53.53 2.31
N GLY A 812 40.90 -54.61 1.73
CA GLY A 812 41.67 -55.45 0.81
C GLY A 812 42.13 -54.68 -0.43
N MET A 813 41.28 -53.81 -0.97
CA MET A 813 41.59 -52.96 -2.13
C MET A 813 42.61 -51.86 -1.78
N LEU A 814 42.48 -51.23 -0.61
CA LEU A 814 43.46 -50.24 -0.13
C LEU A 814 44.83 -50.87 0.06
N LEU A 815 44.91 -52.03 0.73
CA LEU A 815 46.17 -52.75 0.94
C LEU A 815 46.78 -53.26 -0.37
N ALA A 816 45.97 -53.60 -1.37
CA ALA A 816 46.47 -53.97 -2.69
C ALA A 816 47.09 -52.78 -3.45
N ALA A 817 46.67 -51.55 -3.14
CA ALA A 817 47.17 -50.32 -3.74
C ALA A 817 48.34 -49.68 -2.96
N TRP A 818 48.87 -50.34 -1.93
CA TRP A 818 49.87 -49.77 -1.02
C TRP A 818 51.10 -49.23 -1.76
N GLY A 819 51.46 -47.97 -1.46
CA GLY A 819 52.58 -47.26 -2.09
C GLY A 819 52.30 -46.71 -3.50
N SER A 820 51.03 -46.65 -3.94
CA SER A 820 50.64 -46.07 -5.23
C SER A 820 49.60 -44.95 -5.07
N ALA A 821 49.50 -44.05 -6.05
CA ALA A 821 48.49 -42.99 -6.15
C ALA A 821 47.13 -43.48 -6.66
N GLY A 822 46.80 -44.76 -6.43
CA GLY A 822 45.60 -45.42 -6.96
C GLY A 822 44.36 -45.20 -6.07
N ILE A 823 43.35 -46.05 -6.25
CA ILE A 823 42.08 -45.99 -5.49
C ILE A 823 42.23 -46.09 -3.96
N GLY A 824 43.41 -46.49 -3.46
CA GLY A 824 43.72 -46.54 -2.04
C GLY A 824 44.29 -45.23 -1.45
N ASP A 825 44.59 -44.22 -2.27
CA ASP A 825 45.13 -42.91 -1.85
C ASP A 825 43.98 -41.97 -1.49
N LEU A 826 43.45 -42.14 -0.28
CA LEU A 826 42.22 -41.49 0.20
C LEU A 826 42.46 -40.04 0.63
N ASP A 827 43.68 -39.69 1.05
CA ASP A 827 44.06 -38.30 1.34
C ASP A 827 44.63 -37.54 0.13
N ARG A 828 44.80 -38.24 -1.01
CA ARG A 828 45.27 -37.73 -2.31
C ARG A 828 46.67 -37.13 -2.25
N ASN A 829 47.55 -37.64 -1.39
CA ASN A 829 48.93 -37.18 -1.28
C ASN A 829 49.88 -37.79 -2.33
N GLY A 830 49.38 -38.69 -3.18
CA GLY A 830 50.12 -39.42 -4.20
C GLY A 830 50.67 -40.77 -3.74
N ASN A 831 50.37 -41.23 -2.52
CA ASN A 831 50.85 -42.49 -1.95
C ASN A 831 49.85 -43.11 -0.96
N THR A 832 49.27 -44.27 -1.31
CA THR A 832 48.51 -45.11 -0.38
C THR A 832 49.41 -45.61 0.76
N ASN A 833 49.15 -45.17 1.99
CA ASN A 833 49.95 -45.47 3.17
C ASN A 833 49.12 -45.58 4.47
N GLY A 834 49.79 -45.50 5.62
CA GLY A 834 49.15 -45.61 6.93
C GLY A 834 48.11 -44.52 7.22
N ALA A 835 48.22 -43.34 6.61
CA ALA A 835 47.23 -42.28 6.71
C ALA A 835 45.91 -42.69 6.04
N ASP A 836 45.98 -43.24 4.83
CA ASP A 836 44.82 -43.72 4.07
C ASP A 836 44.11 -44.89 4.76
N LEU A 837 44.90 -45.81 5.33
CA LEU A 837 44.35 -46.87 6.16
C LEU A 837 43.58 -46.30 7.37
N GLY A 838 44.10 -45.24 7.99
CA GLY A 838 43.41 -44.54 9.07
C GLY A 838 42.08 -43.94 8.62
N ILE A 839 42.04 -43.35 7.43
CA ILE A 839 40.82 -42.79 6.83
C ILE A 839 39.79 -43.88 6.55
N LEU A 840 40.18 -44.99 5.93
CA LEU A 840 39.28 -46.10 5.64
C LEU A 840 38.69 -46.70 6.90
N LEU A 841 39.51 -46.98 7.92
CA LEU A 841 39.05 -47.55 9.19
C LEU A 841 38.14 -46.60 9.97
N SER A 842 38.31 -45.28 9.82
CA SER A 842 37.43 -44.30 10.44
C SER A 842 36.01 -44.28 9.84
N ALA A 843 35.87 -44.79 8.61
CA ALA A 843 34.61 -44.86 7.86
C ALA A 843 33.96 -46.26 7.88
N TRP A 844 34.43 -47.20 8.71
CA TRP A 844 33.99 -48.60 8.71
C TRP A 844 32.50 -48.78 9.00
N GLY A 845 31.76 -49.45 8.10
CA GLY A 845 30.34 -49.73 8.24
C GLY A 845 29.52 -49.35 7.00
N GLN A 846 28.19 -49.34 7.16
CA GLN A 846 27.27 -48.87 6.10
C GLN A 846 27.47 -47.38 5.84
N CYS A 847 27.49 -47.01 4.57
CA CYS A 847 27.59 -45.62 4.15
C CYS A 847 26.27 -44.88 4.43
N PRO A 848 26.31 -43.61 4.88
CA PRO A 848 25.12 -42.80 5.19
C PRO A 848 24.18 -42.55 4.01
#